data_AF-C5FWM5-F1
#
_entry.id   AF-C5FWM5-F1
#
_cell.length_a   1.000
_cell.length_b   1.000
_cell.length_c   1.000
_cell.angle_alpha   90.00
_cell.angle_beta   90.00
_cell.angle_gamma   90.00
#
_symmetry.space_group_name_H-M   'P 1'
#
loop_
_entity.id
_entity.type
_entity.pdbx_description
1 polymer ?
#
loop_
_entity_poly.entity_id
_entity_poly.type
_entity_poly.pdbx_seq_one_letter_code
_entity_poly.pdbx_strand_id
1 'polypeptide(L)'
;MWNTVSVDTPVLNNFLESIGGLVQGRDGAKLQDFLQLEPPLSAVYNQMIAELQKRYPAGSGKDTELLSKCEGQMAEGQLRSLWPAFPLFMRLYLTFLRDVNVDNLLETYNLLKGLLNQSVIALGDSHMGVVILPTVFYLSKVLSKLAIGLDRQPELIAHLLRREGAESGQGETGEKVTLVEKSTNIVREAFIKCLTDRGGTSGIHAKPEGKRAGIYLMANLCLKLLFKCGKLRNAEQMFASINSQSPPLEYFPASQRVTYLYYLGRYLFSNNLFYPAMIVLEAAYKQCHRQALKQRGMILTYLIPCNIILGRFPSQTLLQRPEAEGLGYKFIPLCQYIARGEVHSFRDYFSVSSPHAEWFARKGLLLPLRNRCEILVWRSLTRKVFILAGFHGDQKMQTQRGPPPFLYLQKLEAAVRWLDSRTSPYSRQLLTSNRPRQAGLQLTSFPLDPDFISEDNSTSDSAEDSKFDDYNNPDWYFDHTGHRVEVKSPDDLPVDGLVDDVIGIPDPYSSLPPEDEQQPINGSQGPESASSSPLMQELEAILASLLTQDLMRGYLTHKNPRYAIPGARLKGALPTGFPNVWQTIYAREREDDQIPGWVKPATGSGGGRRALGVIPGSGGRVVNLSGARSISEMTGSG
;
A
#
# COMPACT_ATOMS: atom_id res chain seq x y z
N MET A 1 28.82 -30.08 56.89
CA MET A 1 28.16 -29.05 56.07
C MET A 1 27.05 -29.72 55.29
N TRP A 2 25.83 -29.67 55.80
CA TRP A 2 24.66 -30.26 55.15
C TRP A 2 23.99 -29.14 54.37
N ASN A 3 23.89 -29.31 53.05
CA ASN A 3 23.19 -28.38 52.16
C ASN A 3 21.72 -28.30 52.59
N THR A 4 21.33 -27.15 53.13
CA THR A 4 19.95 -26.76 53.37
C THR A 4 19.29 -26.50 52.02
N VAL A 5 18.57 -27.49 51.50
CA VAL A 5 17.61 -27.30 50.41
C VAL A 5 16.56 -26.32 50.93
N SER A 6 16.54 -25.12 50.35
CA SER A 6 15.69 -24.01 50.76
C SER A 6 14.21 -24.31 50.47
N VAL A 7 13.40 -24.48 51.51
CA VAL A 7 11.94 -24.76 51.44
C VAL A 7 11.10 -23.48 51.23
N ASP A 8 11.71 -22.34 50.89
CA ASP A 8 11.00 -21.05 50.87
C ASP A 8 10.20 -20.72 49.60
N THR A 9 10.34 -21.50 48.51
CA THR A 9 9.61 -21.27 47.24
C THR A 9 9.12 -22.57 46.58
N PRO A 10 8.20 -23.32 47.21
CA PRO A 10 7.75 -24.61 46.70
C PRO A 10 7.00 -24.51 45.36
N VAL A 11 6.17 -23.48 45.16
CA VAL A 11 5.40 -23.33 43.91
C VAL A 11 6.33 -23.00 42.75
N LEU A 12 7.29 -22.09 42.95
CA LEU A 12 8.28 -21.74 41.93
C LEU A 12 9.15 -22.94 41.52
N ASN A 13 9.56 -23.78 42.47
CA ASN A 13 10.38 -24.96 42.18
C ASN A 13 9.60 -25.98 41.33
N ASN A 14 8.37 -26.30 41.73
CA ASN A 14 7.51 -27.23 40.98
C ASN A 14 7.21 -26.71 39.56
N PHE A 15 7.06 -25.38 39.41
CA PHE A 15 6.86 -24.75 38.11
C PHE A 15 8.09 -24.90 37.20
N LEU A 16 9.29 -24.62 37.71
CA LEU A 16 10.53 -24.78 36.95
C LEU A 16 10.83 -26.23 36.59
N GLU A 17 10.56 -27.18 37.49
CA GLU A 17 10.70 -28.62 37.24
C GLU A 17 9.73 -29.07 36.12
N SER A 18 8.48 -28.63 36.18
CA SER A 18 7.48 -28.90 35.13
C SER A 18 7.92 -28.37 33.77
N ILE A 19 8.46 -27.15 33.71
CA ILE A 19 9.03 -26.57 32.49
C ILE A 19 10.23 -27.38 32.00
N GLY A 20 11.13 -27.78 32.88
CA GLY A 20 12.25 -28.66 32.57
C GLY A 20 11.80 -29.95 31.87
N GLY A 21 10.79 -30.62 32.44
CA GLY A 21 10.19 -31.83 31.85
C GLY A 21 9.54 -31.58 30.48
N LEU A 22 8.83 -30.46 30.31
CA LEU A 22 8.22 -30.09 29.02
C LEU A 22 9.25 -29.80 27.94
N VAL A 23 10.36 -29.15 28.30
CA VAL A 23 11.45 -28.85 27.37
C VAL A 23 12.20 -30.12 26.99
N GLN A 24 12.46 -31.03 27.94
CA GLN A 24 13.03 -32.35 27.65
C GLN A 24 12.11 -33.17 26.73
N GLY A 25 10.79 -33.11 26.95
CA GLY A 25 9.78 -33.73 26.11
C GLY A 25 9.53 -33.04 24.76
N ARG A 26 10.20 -31.90 24.48
CA ARG A 26 10.04 -31.07 23.28
C ARG A 26 8.59 -30.67 22.98
N ASP A 27 7.76 -30.53 24.02
CA ASP A 27 6.34 -30.20 23.87
C ASP A 27 6.12 -28.68 23.89
N GLY A 28 6.35 -28.03 22.74
CA GLY A 28 6.25 -26.58 22.63
C GLY A 28 4.84 -26.00 22.80
N ALA A 29 3.80 -26.80 22.54
CA ALA A 29 2.41 -26.36 22.72
C ALA A 29 2.08 -26.24 24.20
N LYS A 30 2.36 -27.29 24.99
CA LYS A 30 2.16 -27.24 26.45
C LYS A 30 3.06 -26.22 27.12
N LEU A 31 4.29 -26.02 26.62
CA LEU A 31 5.15 -24.96 27.12
C LEU A 31 4.50 -23.58 26.97
N GLN A 32 3.87 -23.27 25.84
CA GLN A 32 3.14 -22.03 25.67
C GLN A 32 1.91 -21.94 26.58
N ASP A 33 1.20 -23.06 26.81
CA ASP A 33 0.06 -23.10 27.74
C ASP A 33 0.46 -22.90 29.21
N PHE A 34 1.70 -23.26 29.58
CA PHE A 34 2.30 -22.98 30.89
C PHE A 34 2.87 -21.55 31.01
N LEU A 35 3.19 -20.89 29.90
CA LEU A 35 3.77 -19.54 29.89
C LEU A 35 2.72 -18.48 29.57
N GLN A 36 1.63 -18.48 30.33
CA GLN A 36 0.54 -17.51 30.17
C GLN A 36 0.91 -16.15 30.75
N LEU A 37 0.39 -15.09 30.11
CA LEU A 37 0.58 -13.70 30.50
C LEU A 37 -0.74 -12.90 30.55
N GLU A 38 -1.79 -13.36 29.85
CA GLU A 38 -3.08 -12.66 29.81
C GLU A 38 -3.93 -13.06 31.03
N PRO A 39 -4.49 -12.10 31.80
CA PRO A 39 -5.44 -12.38 32.86
C PRO A 39 -6.75 -13.01 32.33
N PRO A 40 -7.49 -13.81 33.13
CA PRO A 40 -7.24 -14.13 34.53
C PRO A 40 -6.20 -15.26 34.71
N LEU A 41 -5.15 -14.97 35.47
CA LEU A 41 -4.16 -15.97 35.86
C LEU A 41 -4.75 -16.88 36.96
N SER A 42 -4.43 -18.17 36.92
CA SER A 42 -4.91 -19.12 37.94
C SER A 42 -4.32 -18.79 39.33
N ALA A 43 -4.97 -19.28 40.39
CA ALA A 43 -4.55 -19.03 41.78
C ALA A 43 -3.08 -19.46 42.04
N VAL A 44 -2.56 -20.44 41.29
CA VAL A 44 -1.19 -20.93 41.39
C VAL A 44 -0.18 -19.86 40.95
N TYR A 45 -0.47 -19.09 39.89
CA TYR A 45 0.39 -18.00 39.46
C TYR A 45 0.41 -16.86 40.48
N ASN A 46 -0.72 -16.56 41.13
CA ASN A 46 -0.77 -15.53 42.17
C ASN A 46 0.08 -15.91 43.39
N GLN A 47 0.07 -17.20 43.79
CA GLN A 47 0.95 -17.72 44.84
C GLN A 47 2.43 -17.65 44.44
N MET A 48 2.75 -18.00 43.19
CA MET A 48 4.12 -17.89 42.66
C MET A 48 4.61 -16.44 42.63
N ILE A 49 3.75 -15.49 42.25
CA ILE A 49 4.07 -14.05 42.25
C ILE A 49 4.38 -13.59 43.68
N ALA A 50 3.59 -14.01 44.68
CA ALA A 50 3.86 -13.69 46.08
C ALA A 50 5.19 -14.28 46.58
N GLU A 51 5.53 -15.52 46.21
CA GLU A 51 6.83 -16.14 46.51
C GLU A 51 7.99 -15.35 45.87
N LEU A 52 7.83 -14.94 44.60
CA LEU A 52 8.82 -14.15 43.86
C LEU A 52 9.04 -12.77 44.50
N GLN A 53 7.97 -12.05 44.84
CA GLN A 53 8.05 -10.73 45.47
C GLN A 53 8.70 -10.80 46.86
N LYS A 54 8.43 -11.85 47.64
CA LYS A 54 9.00 -12.04 48.98
C LYS A 54 10.50 -12.39 48.94
N ARG A 55 10.91 -13.31 48.05
CA ARG A 55 12.27 -13.87 48.04
C ARG A 55 13.23 -13.12 47.12
N TYR A 56 12.72 -12.64 45.99
CA TYR A 56 13.46 -11.99 44.91
C TYR A 56 12.88 -10.60 44.58
N PRO A 57 12.89 -9.61 45.50
CA PRO A 57 12.33 -8.28 45.26
C PRO A 57 13.11 -7.51 44.17
N ALA A 58 12.39 -6.66 43.43
CA ALA A 58 12.95 -5.82 42.36
C ALA A 58 14.06 -4.88 42.89
N GLY A 59 15.11 -4.66 42.10
CA GLY A 59 16.20 -3.72 42.42
C GLY A 59 17.24 -4.22 43.44
N SER A 60 17.12 -5.45 43.96
CA SER A 60 17.99 -6.00 45.01
C SER A 60 19.24 -6.73 44.50
N GLY A 61 19.49 -6.76 43.19
CA GLY A 61 20.59 -7.53 42.57
C GLY A 61 20.36 -9.05 42.54
N LYS A 62 19.28 -9.55 43.15
CA LYS A 62 18.90 -10.97 43.21
C LYS A 62 18.37 -11.57 41.90
N ASP A 63 18.29 -10.78 40.84
CA ASP A 63 17.95 -11.29 39.50
C ASP A 63 19.03 -12.26 38.99
N THR A 64 20.29 -12.13 39.45
CA THR A 64 21.38 -13.07 39.17
C THR A 64 21.21 -14.39 39.93
N GLU A 65 20.73 -14.35 41.17
CA GLU A 65 20.37 -15.55 41.94
C GLU A 65 19.18 -16.28 41.29
N LEU A 66 18.19 -15.52 40.80
CA LEU A 66 17.06 -16.09 40.05
C LEU A 66 17.53 -16.73 38.74
N LEU A 67 18.49 -16.11 38.03
CA LEU A 67 19.11 -16.72 36.86
C LEU A 67 19.80 -18.04 37.20
N SER A 68 20.66 -18.03 38.22
CA SER A 68 21.39 -19.22 38.66
C SER A 68 20.43 -20.35 39.07
N LYS A 69 19.28 -20.01 39.65
CA LYS A 69 18.22 -20.96 39.96
C LYS A 69 17.54 -21.54 38.72
N CYS A 70 17.20 -20.70 37.73
CA CYS A 70 16.68 -21.16 36.44
C CYS A 70 17.69 -22.07 35.73
N GLU A 71 18.99 -21.73 35.77
CA GLU A 71 20.05 -22.56 35.19
C GLU A 71 20.21 -23.90 35.93
N GLY A 72 20.16 -23.89 37.27
CA GLY A 72 20.33 -25.09 38.09
C GLY A 72 19.19 -26.11 37.93
N GLN A 73 17.95 -25.64 37.86
CA GLN A 73 16.78 -26.51 37.67
C GLN A 73 16.66 -27.06 36.24
N MET A 74 17.21 -26.35 35.27
CA MET A 74 17.28 -26.80 33.88
C MET A 74 18.57 -27.59 33.56
N ALA A 75 19.41 -27.83 34.57
CA ALA A 75 20.66 -28.58 34.48
C ALA A 75 20.53 -30.08 34.78
N GLU A 76 19.34 -30.60 35.06
CA GLU A 76 19.12 -32.05 35.06
C GLU A 76 19.10 -32.57 33.61
N GLY A 77 20.30 -32.76 33.04
CA GLY A 77 20.53 -33.29 31.68
C GLY A 77 21.45 -32.41 30.81
N GLN A 78 21.74 -32.88 29.58
CA GLN A 78 22.59 -32.22 28.56
C GLN A 78 22.10 -30.82 28.10
N LEU A 79 21.04 -30.28 28.70
CA LEU A 79 20.39 -29.04 28.28
C LEU A 79 21.17 -27.75 28.60
N ARG A 80 22.04 -27.78 29.62
CA ARG A 80 22.79 -26.61 30.09
C ARG A 80 23.73 -26.02 29.03
N SER A 81 24.31 -26.85 28.15
CA SER A 81 25.24 -26.41 27.11
C SER A 81 24.57 -26.15 25.74
N LEU A 82 23.32 -26.60 25.56
CA LEU A 82 22.66 -26.60 24.26
C LEU A 82 21.74 -25.39 24.04
N TRP A 83 21.31 -24.67 25.09
CA TRP A 83 20.34 -23.57 24.91
C TRP A 83 20.48 -22.40 25.92
N PRO A 84 21.61 -21.66 25.92
CA PRO A 84 21.92 -20.62 26.92
C PRO A 84 20.94 -19.44 26.95
N ALA A 85 20.21 -19.21 25.86
CA ALA A 85 19.21 -18.14 25.77
C ALA A 85 17.92 -18.44 26.55
N PHE A 86 17.61 -19.71 26.82
CA PHE A 86 16.36 -20.10 27.46
C PHE A 86 16.30 -19.78 28.97
N PRO A 87 17.35 -20.02 29.78
CA PRO A 87 17.41 -19.53 31.17
C PRO A 87 17.26 -18.01 31.29
N LEU A 88 17.86 -17.26 30.36
CA LEU A 88 17.72 -15.79 30.31
C LEU A 88 16.28 -15.37 30.03
N PHE A 89 15.62 -16.06 29.09
CA PHE A 89 14.20 -15.88 28.81
C PHE A 89 13.33 -16.21 30.03
N MET A 90 13.58 -17.33 30.71
CA MET A 90 12.82 -17.74 31.90
C MET A 90 12.98 -16.75 33.05
N ARG A 91 14.19 -16.24 33.28
CA ARG A 91 14.41 -15.14 34.23
C ARG A 91 13.56 -13.93 33.89
N LEU A 92 13.56 -13.49 32.62
CA LEU A 92 12.74 -12.35 32.20
C LEU A 92 11.24 -12.59 32.34
N TYR A 93 10.78 -13.83 32.10
CA TYR A 93 9.39 -14.21 32.29
C TYR A 93 8.98 -14.08 33.76
N LEU A 94 9.79 -14.58 34.68
CA LEU A 94 9.54 -14.49 36.11
C LEU A 94 9.61 -13.05 36.62
N THR A 95 10.56 -12.24 36.14
CA THR A 95 10.59 -10.80 36.47
C THR A 95 9.40 -10.06 35.89
N PHE A 96 8.93 -10.43 34.69
CA PHE A 96 7.69 -9.88 34.13
C PHE A 96 6.50 -10.18 35.05
N LEU A 97 6.30 -11.44 35.46
CA LEU A 97 5.21 -11.77 36.40
C LEU A 97 5.30 -11.04 37.74
N ARG A 98 6.52 -10.81 38.25
CA ARG A 98 6.77 -10.09 39.50
C ARG A 98 6.45 -8.60 39.41
N ASP A 99 6.82 -7.97 38.30
CA ASP A 99 6.90 -6.51 38.14
C ASP A 99 5.81 -5.91 37.24
N VAL A 100 4.91 -6.73 36.68
CA VAL A 100 3.80 -6.23 35.85
C VAL A 100 2.94 -5.24 36.62
N ASN A 101 2.85 -4.03 36.08
CA ASN A 101 2.04 -2.95 36.61
C ASN A 101 0.89 -2.66 35.64
N VAL A 102 -0.34 -2.96 36.06
CA VAL A 102 -1.54 -2.74 35.24
C VAL A 102 -1.84 -1.26 35.05
N ASP A 103 -1.42 -0.40 35.99
CA ASP A 103 -1.64 1.04 35.94
C ASP A 103 -0.67 1.74 34.99
N ASN A 104 0.52 1.14 34.77
CA ASN A 104 1.53 1.64 33.85
C ASN A 104 1.71 0.71 32.64
N LEU A 105 0.79 0.83 31.68
CA LEU A 105 0.78 0.02 30.45
C LEU A 105 2.07 0.14 29.63
N LEU A 106 2.78 1.26 29.75
CA LEU A 106 4.00 1.53 29.01
C LEU A 106 5.20 0.77 29.57
N GLU A 107 5.35 0.73 30.89
CA GLU A 107 6.35 -0.08 31.55
C GLU A 107 6.13 -1.56 31.25
N THR A 108 4.87 -2.00 31.33
CA THR A 108 4.46 -3.34 30.92
C THR A 108 4.81 -3.62 29.44
N TYR A 109 4.66 -2.64 28.55
CA TYR A 109 5.10 -2.77 27.16
C TYR A 109 6.61 -2.95 27.03
N ASN A 110 7.43 -2.17 27.75
CA ASN A 110 8.88 -2.28 27.69
C ASN A 110 9.39 -3.61 28.27
N LEU A 111 8.80 -4.08 29.37
CA LEU A 111 9.09 -5.39 29.95
C LEU A 111 8.73 -6.52 28.97
N LEU A 112 7.54 -6.45 28.35
CA LEU A 112 7.10 -7.44 27.37
C LEU A 112 7.96 -7.43 26.10
N LYS A 113 8.38 -6.24 25.65
CA LYS A 113 9.32 -6.07 24.52
C LYS A 113 10.66 -6.75 24.82
N GLY A 114 11.21 -6.54 26.02
CA GLY A 114 12.45 -7.19 26.46
C GLY A 114 12.32 -8.71 26.52
N LEU A 115 11.20 -9.20 27.06
CA LEU A 115 10.87 -10.63 27.11
C LEU A 115 10.77 -11.24 25.71
N LEU A 116 10.05 -10.58 24.79
CA LEU A 116 9.91 -11.05 23.42
C LEU A 116 11.29 -11.10 22.72
N ASN A 117 12.11 -10.07 22.85
CA ASN A 117 13.46 -10.04 22.27
C ASN A 117 14.29 -11.25 22.71
N GLN A 118 14.31 -11.57 24.01
CA GLN A 118 15.04 -12.76 24.49
C GLN A 118 14.44 -14.07 23.99
N SER A 119 13.11 -14.17 23.89
CA SER A 119 12.46 -15.35 23.31
C SER A 119 12.83 -15.55 21.83
N VAL A 120 12.99 -14.46 21.07
CA VAL A 120 13.42 -14.48 19.67
C VAL A 120 14.90 -14.85 19.55
N ILE A 121 15.75 -14.47 20.50
CA ILE A 121 17.13 -14.97 20.60
C ILE A 121 17.13 -16.48 20.85
N ALA A 122 16.31 -16.97 21.79
CA ALA A 122 16.18 -18.40 22.07
C ALA A 122 15.64 -19.20 20.86
N LEU A 123 14.74 -18.63 20.06
CA LEU A 123 14.28 -19.22 18.79
C LEU A 123 15.41 -19.39 17.76
N GLY A 124 16.49 -18.61 17.87
CA GLY A 124 17.66 -18.71 17.00
C GLY A 124 18.37 -20.06 17.08
N ASP A 125 18.22 -20.78 18.19
CA ASP A 125 18.88 -22.07 18.38
C ASP A 125 18.44 -23.12 17.35
N SER A 126 19.40 -23.90 16.85
CA SER A 126 19.17 -24.89 15.78
C SER A 126 18.43 -26.14 16.25
N HIS A 127 18.59 -26.55 17.51
CA HIS A 127 18.06 -27.82 18.01
C HIS A 127 16.78 -27.64 18.83
N MET A 128 16.76 -26.64 19.71
CA MET A 128 15.68 -26.42 20.68
C MET A 128 14.77 -25.25 20.32
N GLY A 129 15.14 -24.40 19.35
CA GLY A 129 14.35 -23.23 18.96
C GLY A 129 12.92 -23.55 18.50
N VAL A 130 12.66 -24.75 17.96
CA VAL A 130 11.30 -25.19 17.57
C VAL A 130 10.35 -25.23 18.78
N VAL A 131 10.86 -25.58 19.96
CA VAL A 131 10.06 -25.75 21.19
C VAL A 131 9.50 -24.41 21.66
N ILE A 132 10.26 -23.31 21.54
CA ILE A 132 9.80 -21.97 21.96
C ILE A 132 8.94 -21.26 20.89
N LEU A 133 8.88 -21.77 19.66
CA LEU A 133 8.18 -21.10 18.55
C LEU A 133 6.70 -20.76 18.86
N PRO A 134 5.89 -21.64 19.46
CA PRO A 134 4.52 -21.30 19.87
C PRO A 134 4.49 -20.17 20.91
N THR A 135 5.40 -20.19 21.87
CA THR A 135 5.55 -19.14 22.89
C THR A 135 5.93 -17.80 22.26
N VAL A 136 6.92 -17.77 21.35
CA VAL A 136 7.30 -16.56 20.62
C VAL A 136 6.12 -15.98 19.85
N PHE A 137 5.31 -16.83 19.23
CA PHE A 137 4.11 -16.39 18.51
C PHE A 137 3.08 -15.78 19.46
N TYR A 138 2.81 -16.44 20.58
CA TYR A 138 1.92 -15.95 21.62
C TYR A 138 2.38 -14.57 22.15
N LEU A 139 3.64 -14.45 22.56
CA LEU A 139 4.24 -13.20 23.03
C LEU A 139 4.18 -12.10 21.97
N SER A 140 4.47 -12.43 20.71
CA SER A 140 4.36 -11.49 19.59
C SER A 140 2.94 -10.96 19.44
N LYS A 141 1.93 -11.81 19.62
CA LYS A 141 0.51 -11.43 19.55
C LYS A 141 0.10 -10.54 20.72
N VAL A 142 0.56 -10.84 21.94
CA VAL A 142 0.28 -10.00 23.13
C VAL A 142 0.93 -8.63 22.97
N LEU A 143 2.21 -8.58 22.59
CA LEU A 143 2.92 -7.31 22.35
C LEU A 143 2.24 -6.50 21.24
N SER A 144 1.82 -7.15 20.16
CA SER A 144 1.08 -6.52 19.05
C SER A 144 -0.23 -5.89 19.52
N LYS A 145 -1.01 -6.59 20.36
CA LYS A 145 -2.27 -6.06 20.90
C LYS A 145 -2.00 -4.83 21.77
N LEU A 146 -1.00 -4.91 22.65
CA LEU A 146 -0.63 -3.82 23.55
C LEU A 146 -0.12 -2.61 22.77
N ALA A 147 0.77 -2.82 21.79
CA ALA A 147 1.29 -1.75 20.93
C ALA A 147 0.16 -1.04 20.16
N ILE A 148 -0.77 -1.80 19.56
CA ILE A 148 -1.92 -1.23 18.85
C ILE A 148 -2.88 -0.52 19.81
N GLY A 149 -3.02 -1.00 21.04
CA GLY A 149 -3.83 -0.36 22.08
C GLY A 149 -3.25 0.98 22.51
N LEU A 150 -1.95 1.01 22.81
CA LEU A 150 -1.22 2.22 23.18
C LEU A 150 -1.23 3.26 22.06
N ASP A 151 -1.03 2.85 20.81
CA ASP A 151 -1.04 3.74 19.63
C ASP A 151 -2.39 4.47 19.43
N ARG A 152 -3.49 3.90 19.93
CA ARG A 152 -4.81 4.56 19.93
C ARG A 152 -4.97 5.61 21.02
N GLN A 153 -4.04 5.70 21.97
CA GLN A 153 -4.06 6.62 23.11
C GLN A 153 -2.79 7.50 23.07
N PRO A 154 -2.70 8.46 22.12
CA PRO A 154 -1.50 9.26 21.90
C PRO A 154 -1.11 10.12 23.12
N GLU A 155 -2.06 10.49 23.98
CA GLU A 155 -1.84 11.27 25.21
C GLU A 155 -0.89 10.56 26.19
N LEU A 156 -0.99 9.24 26.31
CA LEU A 156 -0.13 8.43 27.18
C LEU A 156 1.31 8.27 26.63
N ILE A 157 1.49 8.48 25.33
CA ILE A 157 2.78 8.30 24.63
C ILE A 157 3.51 9.64 24.41
N ALA A 158 2.78 10.77 24.45
CA ALA A 158 3.31 12.10 24.14
C ALA A 158 4.57 12.47 24.93
N HIS A 159 4.64 12.12 26.22
CA HIS A 159 5.81 12.36 27.06
C HIS A 159 7.03 11.52 26.69
N LEU A 160 6.84 10.30 26.16
CA LEU A 160 7.94 9.47 25.67
C LEU A 160 8.49 9.89 24.31
N LEU A 161 7.61 10.29 23.38
CA LEU A 161 8.04 10.83 22.09
C LEU A 161 8.84 12.14 22.25
N ARG A 162 8.73 12.79 23.42
CA ARG A 162 9.55 13.93 23.85
C ARG A 162 10.88 13.50 24.48
N ARG A 163 10.87 12.45 25.33
CA ARG A 163 12.05 11.99 26.09
C ARG A 163 13.02 11.17 25.24
N GLU A 164 12.53 10.22 24.43
CA GLU A 164 13.39 9.40 23.53
C GLU A 164 13.93 10.22 22.34
N GLY A 165 13.23 11.29 21.93
CA GLY A 165 13.69 12.22 20.90
C GLY A 165 14.88 13.09 21.34
N ALA A 166 15.18 13.16 22.64
CA ALA A 166 16.36 13.85 23.16
C ALA A 166 17.60 12.94 23.20
N GLU A 167 17.43 11.62 23.26
CA GLU A 167 18.54 10.64 23.35
C GLU A 167 19.01 10.14 21.98
N SER A 168 18.19 10.27 20.94
CA SER A 168 18.56 9.92 19.58
C SER A 168 18.82 11.20 18.78
N GLY A 169 20.08 11.65 18.75
CA GLY A 169 20.57 12.78 17.96
C GLY A 169 20.50 12.57 16.43
N GLN A 170 19.45 11.92 15.93
CA GLN A 170 19.10 11.94 14.51
C GLN A 170 18.25 13.19 14.28
N GLY A 171 18.75 14.07 13.42
CA GLY A 171 18.17 15.38 13.13
C GLY A 171 16.69 15.35 12.75
N GLU A 172 16.09 16.54 12.75
CA GLU A 172 14.67 16.90 12.61
C GLU A 172 13.95 16.38 11.34
N THR A 173 14.55 15.46 10.59
CA THR A 173 14.03 14.87 9.34
C THR A 173 13.70 13.37 9.44
N GLY A 174 13.93 12.72 10.60
CA GLY A 174 13.60 11.32 10.82
C GLY A 174 12.17 11.11 11.35
N GLU A 175 11.29 10.49 10.55
CA GLU A 175 9.96 10.04 10.99
C GLU A 175 10.07 9.22 12.29
N LYS A 176 9.47 9.71 13.40
CA LYS A 176 9.58 9.04 14.71
C LYS A 176 9.06 7.60 14.63
N VAL A 177 9.91 6.64 15.02
CA VAL A 177 9.57 5.21 15.00
C VAL A 177 8.47 4.92 16.03
N THR A 178 7.27 4.54 15.55
CA THR A 178 6.12 4.25 16.42
C THR A 178 6.33 2.99 17.25
N LEU A 179 5.62 2.85 18.37
CA LEU A 179 5.68 1.63 19.20
C LEU A 179 5.28 0.38 18.40
N VAL A 180 4.30 0.52 17.51
CA VAL A 180 3.86 -0.56 16.62
C VAL A 180 4.97 -0.93 15.64
N GLU A 181 5.73 0.03 15.11
CA GLU A 181 6.90 -0.23 14.27
C GLU A 181 8.03 -0.92 15.04
N LYS A 182 8.35 -0.48 16.27
CA LYS A 182 9.33 -1.16 17.13
C LYS A 182 8.94 -2.63 17.35
N SER A 183 7.67 -2.90 17.65
CA SER A 183 7.13 -4.25 17.79
C SER A 183 7.22 -5.05 16.48
N THR A 184 6.95 -4.40 15.36
CA THR A 184 7.01 -5.01 14.02
C THR A 184 8.43 -5.48 13.68
N ASN A 185 9.46 -4.72 14.05
CA ASN A 185 10.85 -5.09 13.80
C ASN A 185 11.25 -6.38 14.55
N ILE A 186 10.77 -6.56 15.78
CA ILE A 186 11.02 -7.78 16.58
C ILE A 186 10.33 -8.99 15.95
N VAL A 187 9.07 -8.82 15.53
CA VAL A 187 8.31 -9.88 14.83
C VAL A 187 8.98 -10.21 13.48
N ARG A 188 9.54 -9.21 12.78
CA ARG A 188 10.30 -9.43 11.55
C ARG A 188 11.56 -10.25 11.81
N GLU A 189 12.29 -10.00 12.90
CA GLU A 189 13.46 -10.80 13.27
C GLU A 189 13.08 -12.27 13.53
N ALA A 190 11.97 -12.50 14.24
CA ALA A 190 11.42 -13.83 14.46
C ALA A 190 11.06 -14.53 13.12
N PHE A 191 10.45 -13.79 12.19
CA PHE A 191 10.17 -14.27 10.84
C PHE A 191 11.45 -14.65 10.08
N ILE A 192 12.48 -13.80 10.11
CA ILE A 192 13.76 -14.07 9.43
C ILE A 192 14.42 -15.33 10.01
N LYS A 193 14.40 -15.51 11.34
CA LYS A 193 14.92 -16.73 12.01
C LYS A 193 14.18 -18.01 11.61
N CYS A 194 12.88 -17.92 11.33
CA CYS A 194 12.11 -19.05 10.78
C CYS A 194 12.45 -19.32 9.31
N LEU A 195 12.79 -18.28 8.55
CA LEU A 195 13.08 -18.36 7.12
C LEU A 195 14.47 -18.92 6.83
N THR A 196 15.48 -18.50 7.61
CA THR A 196 16.88 -18.92 7.47
C THR A 196 17.18 -20.26 8.14
N ASP A 197 16.18 -20.90 8.74
CA ASP A 197 16.33 -22.19 9.39
C ASP A 197 16.75 -23.28 8.39
N ARG A 198 17.87 -23.94 8.70
CA ARG A 198 18.40 -25.07 7.92
C ARG A 198 17.92 -26.43 8.45
N GLY A 199 17.14 -26.45 9.52
CA GLY A 199 16.54 -27.68 10.06
C GLY A 199 15.50 -28.31 9.12
N GLY A 200 15.59 -29.63 8.91
CA GLY A 200 14.66 -30.42 8.08
C GLY A 200 15.17 -30.73 6.67
N THR A 201 14.41 -31.54 5.91
CA THR A 201 14.77 -31.92 4.52
C THR A 201 14.97 -30.64 3.69
N SER A 202 16.23 -30.37 3.37
CA SER A 202 16.63 -29.10 2.77
C SER A 202 16.24 -29.07 1.30
N GLY A 203 15.16 -28.36 1.02
CA GLY A 203 14.71 -28.05 -0.33
C GLY A 203 13.63 -26.98 -0.31
N ILE A 204 13.58 -26.18 -1.37
CA ILE A 204 12.46 -25.29 -1.67
C ILE A 204 11.16 -26.11 -1.77
N HIS A 205 11.22 -27.42 -2.02
CA HIS A 205 10.05 -28.28 -2.26
C HIS A 205 9.68 -29.24 -1.13
N ALA A 206 10.36 -29.21 0.02
CA ALA A 206 10.04 -30.09 1.14
C ALA A 206 8.91 -29.53 2.01
N LYS A 207 8.10 -30.42 2.62
CA LYS A 207 7.07 -30.07 3.60
C LYS A 207 7.72 -29.27 4.75
N PRO A 208 7.09 -28.19 5.24
CA PRO A 208 7.69 -27.38 6.28
C PRO A 208 7.73 -28.17 7.60
N GLU A 209 8.94 -28.42 8.09
CA GLU A 209 9.23 -29.03 9.39
C GLU A 209 10.00 -28.05 10.27
N GLY A 210 10.03 -28.30 11.58
CA GLY A 210 10.78 -27.46 12.52
C GLY A 210 10.32 -25.99 12.53
N LYS A 211 11.27 -25.05 12.50
CA LYS A 211 10.95 -23.61 12.57
C LYS A 211 10.34 -23.10 11.28
N ARG A 212 10.57 -23.78 10.14
CA ARG A 212 9.99 -23.43 8.84
C ARG A 212 8.45 -23.53 8.83
N ALA A 213 7.85 -24.34 9.71
CA ALA A 213 6.40 -24.38 9.91
C ALA A 213 5.81 -23.04 10.43
N GLY A 214 6.65 -22.21 11.07
CA GLY A 214 6.28 -20.90 11.60
C GLY A 214 6.38 -19.73 10.61
N ILE A 215 6.92 -19.93 9.39
CA ILE A 215 7.21 -18.84 8.43
C ILE A 215 5.96 -18.00 8.15
N TYR A 216 4.89 -18.63 7.65
CA TYR A 216 3.67 -17.89 7.30
C TYR A 216 2.88 -17.43 8.52
N LEU A 217 3.05 -18.09 9.68
CA LEU A 217 2.45 -17.64 10.93
C LEU A 217 3.04 -16.29 11.37
N MET A 218 4.38 -16.17 11.38
CA MET A 218 5.08 -14.94 11.71
C MET A 218 4.91 -13.88 10.61
N ALA A 219 4.99 -14.27 9.34
CA ALA A 219 4.78 -13.36 8.22
C ALA A 219 3.39 -12.71 8.27
N ASN A 220 2.34 -13.49 8.53
CA ASN A 220 0.98 -12.97 8.63
C ASN A 220 0.80 -11.97 9.79
N LEU A 221 1.44 -12.21 10.94
CA LEU A 221 1.42 -11.28 12.06
C LEU A 221 2.19 -10.00 11.71
N CYS A 222 3.38 -10.13 11.12
CA CYS A 222 4.20 -8.99 10.71
C CYS A 222 3.48 -8.13 9.66
N LEU A 223 2.92 -8.75 8.60
CA LEU A 223 2.13 -8.06 7.58
C LEU A 223 0.94 -7.33 8.21
N LYS A 224 0.22 -7.98 9.14
CA LYS A 224 -0.88 -7.33 9.86
C LYS A 224 -0.44 -6.05 10.57
N LEU A 225 0.74 -6.04 11.19
CA LEU A 225 1.30 -4.85 11.85
C LEU A 225 1.75 -3.79 10.83
N LEU A 226 2.46 -4.18 9.78
CA LEU A 226 2.91 -3.26 8.72
C LEU A 226 1.75 -2.52 8.05
N PHE A 227 0.65 -3.24 7.74
CA PHE A 227 -0.56 -2.64 7.21
C PHE A 227 -1.29 -1.73 8.21
N LYS A 228 -1.01 -1.86 9.51
CA LYS A 228 -1.54 -0.96 10.54
C LYS A 228 -0.71 0.31 10.68
N CYS A 229 0.62 0.21 10.60
CA CYS A 229 1.52 1.37 10.65
C CYS A 229 1.55 2.18 9.34
N GLY A 230 0.91 1.71 8.25
CA GLY A 230 0.96 2.38 6.95
C GLY A 230 2.29 2.21 6.18
N LYS A 231 3.28 1.50 6.74
CA LYS A 231 4.60 1.31 6.12
C LYS A 231 4.62 0.17 5.11
N LEU A 232 3.94 0.37 3.97
CA LEU A 232 3.82 -0.64 2.90
C LEU A 232 5.15 -0.98 2.21
N ARG A 233 6.09 -0.03 2.12
CA ARG A 233 7.44 -0.28 1.53
C ARG A 233 8.19 -1.41 2.24
N ASN A 234 8.02 -1.51 3.55
CA ASN A 234 8.61 -2.56 4.38
C ASN A 234 8.02 -3.96 4.10
N ALA A 235 6.80 -4.05 3.56
CA ALA A 235 6.18 -5.32 3.20
C ALA A 235 6.80 -5.92 1.94
N GLU A 236 7.33 -5.09 1.02
CA GLU A 236 7.99 -5.55 -0.21
C GLU A 236 9.18 -6.46 0.08
N GLN A 237 10.04 -6.04 1.02
CA GLN A 237 11.18 -6.85 1.47
C GLN A 237 10.73 -8.21 2.00
N MET A 238 9.63 -8.26 2.75
CA MET A 238 9.08 -9.53 3.24
C MET A 238 8.63 -10.44 2.11
N PHE A 239 7.89 -9.91 1.13
CA PHE A 239 7.43 -10.67 -0.02
C PHE A 239 8.61 -11.19 -0.85
N ALA A 240 9.67 -10.39 -1.03
CA ALA A 240 10.89 -10.80 -1.71
C ALA A 240 11.65 -11.92 -0.97
N SER A 241 11.76 -11.83 0.36
CA SER A 241 12.38 -12.89 1.18
C SER A 241 11.58 -14.20 1.13
N ILE A 242 10.25 -14.13 1.16
CA ILE A 242 9.38 -15.30 1.02
C ILE A 242 9.55 -15.92 -0.38
N ASN A 243 9.59 -15.11 -1.43
CA ASN A 243 9.74 -15.58 -2.80
C ASN A 243 11.06 -16.32 -3.05
N SER A 244 12.12 -15.99 -2.31
CA SER A 244 13.46 -16.57 -2.48
C SER A 244 13.72 -17.80 -1.60
N GLN A 245 13.18 -17.86 -0.38
CA GLN A 245 13.60 -18.85 0.63
C GLN A 245 12.45 -19.75 1.17
N SER A 246 11.19 -19.34 1.00
CA SER A 246 10.07 -20.10 1.59
C SER A 246 9.69 -21.34 0.75
N PRO A 247 9.20 -22.42 1.37
CA PRO A 247 8.53 -23.48 0.64
C PRO A 247 7.23 -22.98 -0.03
N PRO A 248 6.74 -23.68 -1.08
CA PRO A 248 5.45 -23.41 -1.68
C PRO A 248 4.34 -23.22 -0.66
N LEU A 249 3.53 -22.18 -0.91
CA LEU A 249 2.45 -21.79 -0.01
C LEU A 249 1.47 -22.95 0.24
N GLU A 250 1.29 -23.84 -0.74
CA GLU A 250 0.36 -24.98 -0.71
C GLU A 250 0.59 -25.94 0.46
N TYR A 251 1.84 -26.08 0.92
CA TYR A 251 2.18 -26.98 2.04
C TYR A 251 1.74 -26.47 3.41
N PHE A 252 1.33 -25.20 3.52
CA PHE A 252 0.92 -24.58 4.77
C PHE A 252 -0.59 -24.71 5.01
N PRO A 253 -1.07 -24.64 6.26
CA PRO A 253 -2.50 -24.70 6.58
C PRO A 253 -3.32 -23.61 5.88
N ALA A 254 -4.56 -23.95 5.48
CA ALA A 254 -5.43 -23.03 4.73
C ALA A 254 -5.64 -21.67 5.42
N SER A 255 -5.73 -21.64 6.75
CA SER A 255 -5.86 -20.40 7.53
C SER A 255 -4.67 -19.44 7.33
N GLN A 256 -3.45 -19.99 7.29
CA GLN A 256 -2.22 -19.22 7.05
C GLN A 256 -2.15 -18.76 5.59
N ARG A 257 -2.48 -19.64 4.63
CA ARG A 257 -2.48 -19.31 3.20
C ARG A 257 -3.46 -18.21 2.86
N VAL A 258 -4.71 -18.31 3.34
CA VAL A 258 -5.76 -17.32 3.09
C VAL A 258 -5.37 -15.95 3.65
N THR A 259 -4.84 -15.91 4.87
CA THR A 259 -4.40 -14.66 5.50
C THR A 259 -3.26 -14.00 4.72
N TYR A 260 -2.30 -14.81 4.26
CA TYR A 260 -1.17 -14.33 3.49
C TYR A 260 -1.59 -13.77 2.14
N LEU A 261 -2.38 -14.55 1.37
CA LEU A 261 -2.92 -14.12 0.08
C LEU A 261 -3.77 -12.85 0.22
N TYR A 262 -4.55 -12.71 1.30
CA TYR A 262 -5.28 -11.48 1.56
C TYR A 262 -4.37 -10.25 1.68
N TYR A 263 -3.28 -10.33 2.45
CA TYR A 263 -2.35 -9.20 2.57
C TYR A 263 -1.53 -8.96 1.30
N LEU A 264 -1.11 -10.02 0.61
CA LEU A 264 -0.43 -9.91 -0.69
C LEU A 264 -1.35 -9.23 -1.72
N GLY A 265 -2.61 -9.63 -1.80
CA GLY A 265 -3.59 -9.00 -2.70
C GLY A 265 -3.82 -7.53 -2.39
N ARG A 266 -3.87 -7.14 -1.10
CA ARG A 266 -3.94 -5.73 -0.70
C ARG A 266 -2.69 -4.94 -1.06
N TYR A 267 -1.50 -5.53 -0.90
CA TYR A 267 -0.24 -4.91 -1.29
C TYR A 267 -0.19 -4.66 -2.79
N LEU A 268 -0.53 -5.68 -3.60
CA LEU A 268 -0.61 -5.56 -5.05
C LEU A 268 -1.61 -4.49 -5.48
N PHE A 269 -2.79 -4.45 -4.83
CA PHE A 269 -3.79 -3.41 -5.07
C PHE A 269 -3.26 -2.00 -4.79
N SER A 270 -2.57 -1.79 -3.65
CA SER A 270 -1.96 -0.50 -3.30
C SER A 270 -0.86 -0.07 -4.28
N ASN A 271 -0.18 -1.02 -4.93
CA ASN A 271 0.82 -0.74 -5.97
C ASN A 271 0.23 -0.66 -7.39
N ASN A 272 -1.10 -0.53 -7.53
CA ASN A 272 -1.82 -0.50 -8.80
C ASN A 272 -1.70 -1.77 -9.67
N LEU A 273 -1.27 -2.90 -9.09
CA LEU A 273 -1.19 -4.20 -9.77
C LEU A 273 -2.51 -4.97 -9.62
N PHE A 274 -3.57 -4.49 -10.30
CA PHE A 274 -4.94 -4.96 -10.09
C PHE A 274 -5.19 -6.38 -10.60
N TYR A 275 -4.58 -6.78 -11.73
CA TYR A 275 -4.74 -8.12 -12.28
C TYR A 275 -4.10 -9.20 -11.39
N PRO A 276 -2.83 -9.10 -10.98
CA PRO A 276 -2.25 -9.98 -9.97
C PRO A 276 -3.03 -9.98 -8.64
N ALA A 277 -3.47 -8.80 -8.16
CA ALA A 277 -4.26 -8.69 -6.94
C ALA A 277 -5.57 -9.48 -7.03
N MET A 278 -6.26 -9.41 -8.18
CA MET A 278 -7.51 -10.12 -8.43
C MET A 278 -7.31 -11.65 -8.34
N ILE A 279 -6.26 -12.19 -8.97
CA ILE A 279 -5.97 -13.63 -8.95
C ILE A 279 -5.70 -14.11 -7.52
N VAL A 280 -4.84 -13.39 -6.78
CA VAL A 280 -4.45 -13.73 -5.40
C VAL A 280 -5.65 -13.65 -4.46
N LEU A 281 -6.47 -12.60 -4.55
CA LEU A 281 -7.67 -12.43 -3.72
C LEU A 281 -8.75 -13.44 -4.06
N GLU A 282 -8.90 -13.83 -5.34
CA GLU A 282 -9.80 -14.90 -5.74
C GLU A 282 -9.35 -16.25 -5.16
N ALA A 283 -8.05 -16.55 -5.21
CA ALA A 283 -7.49 -17.73 -4.57
C ALA A 283 -7.73 -17.72 -3.04
N ALA A 284 -7.55 -16.58 -2.37
CA ALA A 284 -7.85 -16.42 -0.95
C ALA A 284 -9.33 -16.70 -0.65
N TYR A 285 -10.24 -16.16 -1.45
CA TYR A 285 -11.69 -16.32 -1.27
C TYR A 285 -12.15 -17.77 -1.48
N LYS A 286 -11.59 -18.48 -2.47
CA LYS A 286 -11.88 -19.89 -2.76
C LYS A 286 -11.38 -20.82 -1.65
N GLN A 287 -10.23 -20.51 -1.05
CA GLN A 287 -9.65 -21.30 0.05
C GLN A 287 -10.24 -20.95 1.42
N CYS A 288 -10.91 -19.81 1.58
CA CYS A 288 -11.48 -19.37 2.85
C CYS A 288 -12.70 -20.21 3.23
N HIS A 289 -12.75 -20.66 4.49
CA HIS A 289 -13.84 -21.48 5.02
C HIS A 289 -15.20 -20.77 4.88
N ARG A 290 -16.24 -21.49 4.44
CA ARG A 290 -17.57 -20.92 4.14
C ARG A 290 -18.21 -20.23 5.34
N GLN A 291 -18.00 -20.75 6.55
CA GLN A 291 -18.53 -20.14 7.78
C GLN A 291 -17.74 -18.91 8.25
N ALA A 292 -16.55 -18.64 7.72
CA ALA A 292 -15.73 -17.49 8.11
C ALA A 292 -16.20 -16.20 7.42
N LEU A 293 -17.48 -15.83 7.60
CA LEU A 293 -18.16 -14.75 6.88
C LEU A 293 -17.41 -13.42 6.97
N LYS A 294 -16.90 -13.06 8.15
CA LYS A 294 -16.11 -11.83 8.34
C LYS A 294 -14.84 -11.80 7.49
N GLN A 295 -14.12 -12.93 7.41
CA GLN A 295 -12.89 -13.03 6.61
C GLN A 295 -13.21 -12.97 5.12
N ARG A 296 -14.25 -13.67 4.69
CA ARG A 296 -14.75 -13.65 3.31
C ARG A 296 -15.17 -12.23 2.91
N GLY A 297 -15.89 -11.50 3.77
CA GLY A 297 -16.28 -10.12 3.53
C GLY A 297 -15.09 -9.15 3.43
N MET A 298 -14.04 -9.36 4.25
CA MET A 298 -12.80 -8.59 4.11
C MET A 298 -12.10 -8.85 2.78
N ILE A 299 -12.07 -10.10 2.30
CA ILE A 299 -11.52 -10.42 0.97
C ILE A 299 -12.37 -9.77 -0.14
N LEU A 300 -13.70 -9.89 -0.07
CA LEU A 300 -14.62 -9.29 -1.04
C LEU A 300 -14.51 -7.77 -1.12
N THR A 301 -14.22 -7.10 0.00
CA THR A 301 -13.99 -5.65 0.07
C THR A 301 -12.91 -5.19 -0.91
N TYR A 302 -11.93 -6.03 -1.22
CA TYR A 302 -10.86 -5.73 -2.17
C TYR A 302 -11.03 -6.45 -3.52
N LEU A 303 -11.54 -7.68 -3.53
CA LEU A 303 -11.75 -8.44 -4.76
C LEU A 303 -12.76 -7.78 -5.70
N ILE A 304 -13.83 -7.17 -5.17
CA ILE A 304 -14.84 -6.48 -5.97
C ILE A 304 -14.23 -5.24 -6.67
N PRO A 305 -13.57 -4.30 -5.97
CA PRO A 305 -12.84 -3.20 -6.60
C PRO A 305 -11.85 -3.64 -7.68
N CYS A 306 -11.04 -4.67 -7.44
CA CYS A 306 -10.11 -5.18 -8.46
C CYS A 306 -10.86 -5.56 -9.74
N ASN A 307 -11.96 -6.32 -9.61
CA ASN A 307 -12.75 -6.72 -10.76
C ASN A 307 -13.40 -5.53 -11.48
N ILE A 308 -13.94 -4.55 -10.74
CA ILE A 308 -14.55 -3.34 -11.32
C ILE A 308 -13.53 -2.57 -12.16
N ILE A 309 -12.31 -2.35 -11.62
CA ILE A 309 -11.22 -1.67 -12.33
C ILE A 309 -10.84 -2.42 -13.62
N LEU A 310 -10.86 -3.76 -13.57
CA LEU A 310 -10.58 -4.63 -14.73
C LEU A 310 -11.80 -4.77 -15.67
N GLY A 311 -12.90 -4.03 -15.45
CA GLY A 311 -14.08 -4.03 -16.31
C GLY A 311 -15.07 -5.17 -16.07
N ARG A 312 -15.02 -5.83 -14.90
CA ARG A 312 -15.96 -6.88 -14.48
C ARG A 312 -16.80 -6.43 -13.29
N PHE A 313 -18.11 -6.34 -13.47
CA PHE A 313 -19.02 -5.97 -12.38
C PHE A 313 -19.44 -7.18 -11.54
N PRO A 314 -19.70 -6.99 -10.23
CA PRO A 314 -20.19 -8.06 -9.36
C PRO A 314 -21.60 -8.50 -9.79
N SER A 315 -21.86 -9.82 -9.74
CA SER A 315 -23.20 -10.35 -9.99
C SER A 315 -24.12 -10.14 -8.79
N GLN A 316 -25.42 -10.05 -9.04
CA GLN A 316 -26.41 -9.98 -7.96
C GLN A 316 -26.33 -11.19 -7.02
N THR A 317 -26.05 -12.37 -7.57
CA THR A 317 -25.88 -13.62 -6.80
C THR A 317 -24.67 -13.60 -5.86
N LEU A 318 -23.62 -12.82 -6.18
CA LEU A 318 -22.49 -12.62 -5.28
C LEU A 318 -22.85 -11.65 -4.15
N LEU A 319 -23.55 -10.57 -4.49
CA LEU A 319 -23.93 -9.51 -3.55
C LEU A 319 -25.04 -9.93 -2.56
N GLN A 320 -25.85 -10.93 -2.92
CA GLN A 320 -26.87 -11.52 -2.04
C GLN A 320 -26.30 -12.49 -0.99
N ARG A 321 -25.01 -12.81 -1.04
CA ARG A 321 -24.39 -13.72 -0.06
C ARG A 321 -24.21 -13.03 1.29
N PRO A 322 -24.29 -13.77 2.41
CA PRO A 322 -24.15 -13.20 3.74
C PRO A 322 -22.78 -12.52 3.94
N GLU A 323 -21.70 -13.03 3.34
CA GLU A 323 -20.39 -12.37 3.42
C GLU A 323 -20.27 -11.05 2.64
N ALA A 324 -21.21 -10.74 1.74
CA ALA A 324 -21.21 -9.53 0.92
C ALA A 324 -22.13 -8.42 1.48
N GLU A 325 -22.66 -8.62 2.69
CA GLU A 325 -23.55 -7.70 3.37
C GLU A 325 -22.98 -6.27 3.41
N GLY A 326 -23.80 -5.28 3.03
CA GLY A 326 -23.43 -3.87 2.97
C GLY A 326 -22.52 -3.46 1.80
N LEU A 327 -21.87 -4.40 1.11
CA LEU A 327 -21.00 -4.10 -0.05
C LEU A 327 -21.82 -3.68 -1.28
N GLY A 328 -23.00 -4.28 -1.47
CA GLY A 328 -23.89 -3.97 -2.59
C GLY A 328 -24.29 -2.49 -2.63
N TYR A 329 -24.66 -1.92 -1.48
CA TYR A 329 -25.03 -0.50 -1.35
C TYR A 329 -23.90 0.45 -1.77
N LYS A 330 -22.64 0.03 -1.66
CA LYS A 330 -21.46 0.84 -2.02
C LYS A 330 -20.99 0.63 -3.45
N PHE A 331 -21.09 -0.58 -4.00
CA PHE A 331 -20.53 -0.89 -5.32
C PHE A 331 -21.57 -0.87 -6.44
N ILE A 332 -22.87 -1.06 -6.16
CA ILE A 332 -23.91 -1.01 -7.20
C ILE A 332 -24.03 0.39 -7.83
N PRO A 333 -24.11 1.50 -7.05
CA PRO A 333 -24.19 2.84 -7.64
C PRO A 333 -22.98 3.14 -8.55
N LEU A 334 -21.78 2.77 -8.09
CA LEU A 334 -20.54 2.87 -8.86
C LEU A 334 -20.64 2.14 -10.21
N CYS A 335 -21.10 0.89 -10.21
CA CYS A 335 -21.25 0.11 -11.45
C CYS A 335 -22.29 0.75 -12.39
N GLN A 336 -23.37 1.33 -11.84
CA GLN A 336 -24.38 2.03 -12.62
C GLN A 336 -23.81 3.30 -13.27
N TYR A 337 -23.05 4.12 -12.55
CA TYR A 337 -22.43 5.32 -13.11
C TYR A 337 -21.46 4.99 -14.24
N ILE A 338 -20.62 3.96 -14.05
CA ILE A 338 -19.72 3.47 -15.11
C ILE A 338 -20.52 2.99 -16.32
N ALA A 339 -21.51 2.10 -16.12
CA ALA A 339 -22.32 1.57 -17.21
C ALA A 339 -23.12 2.65 -17.94
N ARG A 340 -23.55 3.68 -17.21
CA ARG A 340 -24.35 4.77 -17.76
C ARG A 340 -23.51 5.86 -18.42
N GLY A 341 -22.22 5.98 -18.10
CA GLY A 341 -21.39 7.08 -18.57
C GLY A 341 -21.71 8.40 -17.86
N GLU A 342 -22.15 8.35 -16.60
CA GLU A 342 -22.47 9.54 -15.80
C GLU A 342 -21.20 10.04 -15.08
N VAL A 343 -20.43 10.92 -15.74
CA VAL A 343 -19.14 11.42 -15.23
C VAL A 343 -19.32 12.25 -13.95
N HIS A 344 -20.31 13.15 -13.92
CA HIS A 344 -20.60 14.00 -12.76
C HIS A 344 -21.03 13.20 -11.54
N SER A 345 -22.05 12.34 -11.68
CA SER A 345 -22.50 11.45 -10.61
C SER A 345 -21.37 10.57 -10.06
N PHE A 346 -20.48 10.09 -10.95
CA PHE A 346 -19.31 9.31 -10.55
C PHE A 346 -18.33 10.14 -9.71
N ARG A 347 -18.03 11.38 -10.12
CA ARG A 347 -17.13 12.27 -9.38
C ARG A 347 -17.71 12.69 -8.04
N ASP A 348 -18.98 13.08 -8.02
CA ASP A 348 -19.71 13.43 -6.79
C ASP A 348 -19.72 12.25 -5.80
N TYR A 349 -19.86 11.03 -6.30
CA TYR A 349 -19.85 9.81 -5.47
C TYR A 349 -18.52 9.59 -4.72
N PHE A 350 -17.41 10.04 -5.29
CA PHE A 350 -16.07 9.98 -4.68
C PHE A 350 -15.59 11.34 -4.15
N SER A 351 -16.44 12.37 -4.14
CA SER A 351 -16.15 13.65 -3.51
C SER A 351 -16.05 13.49 -1.98
N VAL A 352 -15.35 14.40 -1.32
CA VAL A 352 -15.20 14.40 0.15
C VAL A 352 -16.56 14.49 0.86
N SER A 353 -17.52 15.18 0.24
CA SER A 353 -18.89 15.37 0.75
C SER A 353 -19.77 14.10 0.67
N SER A 354 -19.31 13.04 -0.01
CA SER A 354 -20.07 11.80 -0.14
C SER A 354 -20.10 11.01 1.17
N PRO A 355 -21.26 10.44 1.57
CA PRO A 355 -21.39 9.65 2.80
C PRO A 355 -20.57 8.34 2.76
N HIS A 356 -19.97 7.98 1.63
CA HIS A 356 -19.14 6.78 1.49
C HIS A 356 -17.66 7.07 1.35
N ALA A 357 -17.27 8.33 1.15
CA ALA A 357 -15.88 8.74 0.91
C ALA A 357 -14.96 8.28 2.04
N GLU A 358 -15.36 8.52 3.28
CA GLU A 358 -14.59 8.13 4.48
C GLU A 358 -14.36 6.60 4.55
N TRP A 359 -15.37 5.81 4.18
CA TRP A 359 -15.23 4.36 4.17
C TRP A 359 -14.26 3.89 3.08
N PHE A 360 -14.36 4.46 1.87
CA PHE A 360 -13.43 4.14 0.78
C PHE A 360 -12.01 4.60 1.12
N ALA A 361 -11.84 5.77 1.74
CA ALA A 361 -10.56 6.33 2.16
C ALA A 361 -9.88 5.43 3.21
N ARG A 362 -10.59 5.09 4.30
CA ARG A 362 -10.07 4.17 5.35
C ARG A 362 -9.68 2.80 4.81
N LYS A 363 -10.28 2.35 3.71
CA LYS A 363 -9.96 1.07 3.07
C LYS A 363 -8.83 1.17 2.03
N GLY A 364 -8.40 2.37 1.68
CA GLY A 364 -7.42 2.62 0.61
C GLY A 364 -8.01 2.40 -0.79
N LEU A 365 -9.32 2.50 -0.95
CA LEU A 365 -10.05 2.24 -2.20
C LEU A 365 -10.43 3.50 -2.96
N LEU A 366 -10.51 4.65 -2.28
CA LEU A 366 -11.03 5.91 -2.84
C LEU A 366 -10.28 6.36 -4.10
N LEU A 367 -8.96 6.55 -3.99
CA LEU A 367 -8.13 7.04 -5.10
C LEU A 367 -7.99 6.02 -6.24
N PRO A 368 -7.72 4.72 -5.98
CA PRO A 368 -7.66 3.73 -7.06
C PRO A 368 -8.97 3.62 -7.84
N LEU A 369 -10.12 3.61 -7.15
CA LEU A 369 -11.42 3.55 -7.83
C LEU A 369 -11.71 4.83 -8.62
N ARG A 370 -11.50 6.01 -8.03
CA ARG A 370 -11.68 7.29 -8.72
C ARG A 370 -10.83 7.35 -9.99
N ASN A 371 -9.52 7.17 -9.87
CA ASN A 371 -8.58 7.40 -10.97
C ASN A 371 -8.67 6.31 -12.06
N ARG A 372 -8.94 5.04 -11.68
CA ARG A 372 -8.93 3.92 -12.65
C ARG A 372 -10.29 3.61 -13.25
N CYS A 373 -11.40 3.97 -12.59
CA CYS A 373 -12.74 3.72 -13.14
C CYS A 373 -13.27 4.89 -13.96
N GLU A 374 -12.80 6.13 -13.76
CA GLU A 374 -13.27 7.30 -14.51
C GLU A 374 -13.12 7.13 -16.03
N ILE A 375 -11.99 6.56 -16.46
CA ILE A 375 -11.75 6.25 -17.88
C ILE A 375 -12.83 5.30 -18.46
N LEU A 376 -13.36 4.38 -17.65
CA LEU A 376 -14.43 3.46 -18.06
C LEU A 376 -15.78 4.19 -18.19
N VAL A 377 -16.01 5.23 -17.39
CA VAL A 377 -17.18 6.11 -17.49
C VAL A 377 -17.14 6.86 -18.82
N TRP A 378 -16.00 7.50 -19.13
CA TRP A 378 -15.78 8.21 -20.40
C TRP A 378 -15.94 7.31 -21.62
N ARG A 379 -15.41 6.08 -21.54
CA ARG A 379 -15.61 5.06 -22.58
C ARG A 379 -17.10 4.77 -22.80
N SER A 380 -17.85 4.59 -21.71
CA SER A 380 -19.27 4.24 -21.77
C SER A 380 -20.13 5.39 -22.29
N LEU A 381 -19.81 6.63 -21.90
CA LEU A 381 -20.43 7.84 -22.44
C LEU A 381 -20.18 7.94 -23.95
N THR A 382 -18.92 7.84 -24.37
CA THR A 382 -18.54 7.93 -25.78
C THR A 382 -19.20 6.86 -26.62
N ARG A 383 -19.26 5.61 -26.12
CA ARG A 383 -19.97 4.51 -26.77
C ARG A 383 -21.45 4.81 -26.96
N LYS A 384 -22.11 5.38 -25.95
CA LYS A 384 -23.55 5.73 -26.03
C LYS A 384 -23.80 6.86 -27.03
N VAL A 385 -22.98 7.90 -27.00
CA VAL A 385 -23.07 9.01 -27.97
C VAL A 385 -22.82 8.50 -29.39
N PHE A 386 -21.85 7.59 -29.58
CA PHE A 386 -21.64 6.93 -30.86
C PHE A 386 -22.88 6.13 -31.31
N ILE A 387 -23.51 5.35 -30.42
CA ILE A 387 -24.74 4.60 -30.75
C ILE A 387 -25.87 5.53 -31.18
N LEU A 388 -26.10 6.61 -30.45
CA LEU A 388 -27.26 7.49 -30.66
C LEU A 388 -27.07 8.51 -31.78
N ALA A 389 -25.85 9.05 -31.92
CA ALA A 389 -25.59 10.20 -32.77
C ALA A 389 -24.37 10.01 -33.69
N GLY A 390 -23.73 8.85 -33.66
CA GLY A 390 -22.65 8.48 -34.58
C GLY A 390 -23.17 8.13 -35.98
N PHE A 391 -22.29 8.30 -36.97
CA PHE A 391 -22.51 7.81 -38.32
C PHE A 391 -22.12 6.33 -38.36
N HIS A 392 -23.09 5.44 -38.56
CA HIS A 392 -22.88 3.97 -38.52
C HIS A 392 -22.48 3.34 -39.85
N GLY A 393 -22.51 4.11 -40.95
CA GLY A 393 -22.42 3.58 -42.30
C GLY A 393 -23.66 2.79 -42.71
N ASP A 394 -23.99 2.80 -44.00
CA ASP A 394 -25.17 2.09 -44.49
C ASP A 394 -24.85 0.59 -44.64
N GLN A 395 -25.55 -0.29 -43.90
CA GLN A 395 -25.32 -1.74 -43.97
C GLN A 395 -25.79 -2.35 -45.29
N LYS A 396 -26.65 -1.64 -46.05
CA LYS A 396 -27.27 -2.13 -47.29
C LYS A 396 -26.45 -1.86 -48.56
N MET A 397 -25.43 -1.01 -48.51
CA MET A 397 -24.53 -0.74 -49.64
C MET A 397 -23.20 -1.46 -49.45
N GLN A 398 -23.18 -2.77 -49.70
CA GLN A 398 -21.97 -3.59 -49.60
C GLN A 398 -20.93 -3.35 -50.72
N THR A 399 -21.16 -2.45 -51.69
CA THR A 399 -20.36 -2.43 -52.92
C THR A 399 -19.58 -1.18 -53.30
N GLN A 400 -19.65 -0.01 -52.64
CA GLN A 400 -18.70 1.08 -52.98
C GLN A 400 -18.40 2.05 -51.80
N ARG A 401 -17.09 2.30 -51.57
CA ARG A 401 -16.42 3.51 -51.04
C ARG A 401 -17.15 4.44 -50.02
N GLY A 402 -17.98 3.93 -49.12
CA GLY A 402 -18.53 4.74 -48.02
C GLY A 402 -17.48 5.08 -46.93
N PRO A 403 -17.55 6.26 -46.29
CA PRO A 403 -16.64 6.62 -45.19
C PRO A 403 -16.78 5.63 -44.02
N PRO A 404 -15.69 5.35 -43.26
CA PRO A 404 -15.77 4.49 -42.09
C PRO A 404 -16.75 5.07 -41.06
N PRO A 405 -17.40 4.25 -40.21
CA PRO A 405 -18.24 4.77 -39.13
C PRO A 405 -17.46 5.77 -38.25
N PHE A 406 -18.07 6.89 -37.91
CA PHE A 406 -17.40 7.94 -37.14
C PHE A 406 -18.36 8.71 -36.23
N LEU A 407 -17.81 9.36 -35.20
CA LEU A 407 -18.50 10.29 -34.30
C LEU A 407 -17.82 11.65 -34.36
N TYR A 408 -18.58 12.70 -34.66
CA TYR A 408 -18.15 14.08 -34.45
C TYR A 408 -18.05 14.39 -32.96
N LEU A 409 -16.91 14.90 -32.50
CA LEU A 409 -16.68 15.18 -31.08
C LEU A 409 -17.56 16.32 -30.58
N GLN A 410 -18.03 17.23 -31.43
CA GLN A 410 -19.00 18.27 -31.04
C GLN A 410 -20.29 17.66 -30.48
N LYS A 411 -20.69 16.46 -30.96
CA LYS A 411 -21.85 15.74 -30.41
C LYS A 411 -21.57 15.17 -29.03
N LEU A 412 -20.33 14.75 -28.77
CA LEU A 412 -19.90 14.31 -27.44
C LEU A 412 -19.82 15.50 -26.48
N GLU A 413 -19.26 16.62 -26.94
CA GLU A 413 -19.20 17.87 -26.18
C GLU A 413 -20.61 18.38 -25.81
N ALA A 414 -21.54 18.36 -26.75
CA ALA A 414 -22.94 18.70 -26.49
C ALA A 414 -23.60 17.75 -25.49
N ALA A 415 -23.30 16.44 -25.56
CA ALA A 415 -23.81 15.46 -24.61
C ALA A 415 -23.26 15.69 -23.19
N VAL A 416 -21.98 16.05 -23.06
CA VAL A 416 -21.36 16.42 -21.79
C VAL A 416 -22.05 17.67 -21.22
N ARG A 417 -22.09 18.77 -21.98
CA ARG A 417 -22.78 20.01 -21.54
C ARG A 417 -24.23 19.77 -21.13
N TRP A 418 -24.93 18.88 -21.83
CA TRP A 418 -26.29 18.51 -21.48
C TRP A 418 -26.38 17.73 -20.16
N LEU A 419 -25.46 16.80 -19.89
CA LEU A 419 -25.37 16.12 -18.59
C LEU A 419 -25.09 17.13 -17.47
N ASP A 420 -24.25 18.14 -17.73
CA ASP A 420 -23.88 19.19 -16.77
C ASP A 420 -25.04 20.16 -16.50
N SER A 421 -25.90 20.37 -17.49
CA SER A 421 -27.10 21.19 -17.33
C SER A 421 -28.15 20.54 -16.42
N ARG A 422 -28.10 19.21 -16.25
CA ARG A 422 -29.05 18.42 -15.46
C ARG A 422 -28.64 18.25 -14.00
N THR A 423 -27.42 18.62 -13.63
CA THR A 423 -26.96 18.54 -12.25
C THR A 423 -27.39 19.78 -11.46
N SER A 424 -27.79 19.55 -10.20
CA SER A 424 -28.34 20.57 -9.29
C SER A 424 -27.36 21.73 -9.06
N PRO A 425 -27.82 22.99 -8.99
CA PRO A 425 -26.96 24.15 -8.75
C PRO A 425 -26.22 24.11 -7.40
N TYR A 426 -26.64 23.29 -6.43
CA TYR A 426 -25.94 23.11 -5.15
C TYR A 426 -24.55 22.46 -5.33
N SER A 427 -24.35 21.61 -6.34
CA SER A 427 -23.03 21.03 -6.67
C SER A 427 -22.13 22.04 -7.40
N ARG A 428 -22.68 23.13 -7.96
CA ARG A 428 -21.87 24.19 -8.61
C ARG A 428 -21.25 25.16 -7.60
N GLN A 429 -21.88 25.36 -6.44
CA GLN A 429 -21.42 26.34 -5.44
C GLN A 429 -20.17 25.88 -4.68
N LEU A 430 -19.95 24.57 -4.52
CA LEU A 430 -18.70 24.04 -3.93
C LEU A 430 -17.50 24.07 -4.91
N LEU A 431 -17.74 24.42 -6.18
CA LEU A 431 -16.72 24.53 -7.24
C LEU A 431 -16.50 25.99 -7.69
N THR A 432 -17.24 26.95 -7.15
CA THR A 432 -17.13 28.36 -7.53
C THR A 432 -17.11 29.23 -6.27
N SER A 433 -15.91 29.55 -5.77
CA SER A 433 -15.77 30.78 -4.99
C SER A 433 -16.13 31.95 -5.90
N ASN A 434 -16.96 32.87 -5.39
CA ASN A 434 -17.50 34.01 -6.11
C ASN A 434 -16.39 34.93 -6.63
N ARG A 435 -15.99 34.79 -7.91
CA ARG A 435 -15.24 35.81 -8.68
C ARG A 435 -15.68 35.84 -10.15
N PRO A 436 -15.52 36.99 -10.84
CA PRO A 436 -16.23 37.26 -12.10
C PRO A 436 -15.73 36.36 -13.22
N ARG A 437 -16.71 35.90 -14.02
CA ARG A 437 -16.63 35.01 -15.19
C ARG A 437 -15.32 35.09 -15.99
N GLN A 438 -14.44 34.11 -15.80
CA GLN A 438 -13.69 33.49 -16.89
C GLN A 438 -14.40 32.20 -17.27
N ALA A 439 -14.98 32.18 -18.47
CA ALA A 439 -15.75 31.06 -18.98
C ALA A 439 -14.83 29.92 -19.47
N GLY A 440 -14.41 29.04 -18.56
CA GLY A 440 -13.73 27.78 -18.88
C GLY A 440 -14.23 26.66 -17.98
N LEU A 441 -15.07 25.76 -18.52
CA LEU A 441 -15.49 24.54 -17.83
C LEU A 441 -14.29 23.58 -17.79
N GLN A 442 -13.55 23.59 -16.69
CA GLN A 442 -12.40 22.72 -16.48
C GLN A 442 -12.90 21.36 -15.98
N LEU A 443 -12.86 20.32 -16.82
CA LEU A 443 -13.26 18.96 -16.41
C LEU A 443 -12.31 18.39 -15.35
N THR A 444 -11.17 19.01 -15.04
CA THR A 444 -10.32 18.61 -13.91
C THR A 444 -10.29 19.70 -12.84
N SER A 445 -11.25 19.69 -11.92
CA SER A 445 -11.16 20.50 -10.70
C SER A 445 -10.46 19.67 -9.60
N PHE A 446 -9.21 20.01 -9.31
CA PHE A 446 -8.68 19.77 -7.97
C PHE A 446 -9.20 20.92 -7.08
N PRO A 447 -9.57 20.68 -5.80
CA PRO A 447 -9.70 21.80 -4.89
C PRO A 447 -8.37 22.55 -4.89
N LEU A 448 -8.42 23.87 -5.11
CA LEU A 448 -7.23 24.72 -4.98
C LEU A 448 -6.68 24.54 -3.56
N ASP A 449 -5.38 24.32 -3.48
CA ASP A 449 -4.68 24.18 -2.22
C ASP A 449 -4.78 25.52 -1.47
N PRO A 450 -5.31 25.56 -0.23
CA PRO A 450 -5.43 26.79 0.53
C PRO A 450 -4.09 27.52 0.72
N ASP A 451 -2.98 26.80 0.66
CA ASP A 451 -1.62 27.37 0.75
C ASP A 451 -1.22 28.15 -0.52
N PHE A 452 -1.99 28.06 -1.61
CA PHE A 452 -1.70 28.66 -2.93
C PHE A 452 -2.83 29.57 -3.44
N ILE A 453 -3.72 30.03 -2.56
CA ILE A 453 -4.72 31.05 -2.90
C ILE A 453 -4.04 32.42 -2.77
N SER A 454 -3.86 33.13 -3.88
CA SER A 454 -3.39 34.53 -3.83
C SER A 454 -4.34 35.37 -2.97
N GLU A 455 -3.83 35.99 -1.92
CA GLU A 455 -4.57 36.89 -1.01
C GLU A 455 -4.96 38.21 -1.68
N ASP A 456 -5.73 38.13 -2.76
CA ASP A 456 -6.48 39.30 -3.22
C ASP A 456 -7.91 39.16 -2.70
N ASN A 457 -8.33 40.11 -1.87
CA ASN A 457 -9.65 40.31 -1.25
C ASN A 457 -9.97 39.50 0.02
N SER A 458 -9.49 39.99 1.17
CA SER A 458 -10.39 40.66 2.14
C SER A 458 -9.62 41.28 3.31
N THR A 459 -9.79 42.59 3.47
CA THR A 459 -9.88 43.36 4.72
C THR A 459 -9.22 42.79 5.98
N SER A 460 -8.12 43.43 6.37
CA SER A 460 -7.70 43.76 7.75
C SER A 460 -8.24 42.84 8.87
N ASP A 461 -7.42 41.90 9.31
CA ASP A 461 -7.12 41.77 10.73
C ASP A 461 -5.75 41.10 10.92
N SER A 462 -5.01 41.68 11.84
CA SER A 462 -3.60 41.44 12.19
C SER A 462 -3.23 39.99 12.50
N ALA A 463 -2.18 39.48 11.85
CA ALA A 463 -1.41 38.31 12.29
C ALA A 463 0.07 38.68 12.47
N GLU A 464 0.37 39.50 13.48
CA GLU A 464 1.72 39.61 14.05
C GLU A 464 2.03 38.30 14.79
N ASP A 465 2.81 37.39 14.19
CA ASP A 465 3.77 36.44 14.83
C ASP A 465 4.11 35.18 13.97
N SER A 466 4.26 35.28 12.65
CA SER A 466 4.92 34.21 11.89
C SER A 466 6.44 34.39 11.90
N LYS A 467 7.13 33.52 12.63
CA LYS A 467 8.60 33.48 12.78
C LYS A 467 9.37 33.06 11.51
N PHE A 468 8.73 33.09 10.34
CA PHE A 468 9.28 32.66 9.06
C PHE A 468 8.86 33.66 7.98
N ASP A 469 9.83 34.23 7.27
CA ASP A 469 9.62 35.22 6.21
C ASP A 469 8.89 34.58 5.01
N ASP A 470 7.87 35.27 4.48
CA ASP A 470 7.15 34.87 3.26
C ASP A 470 8.10 34.95 2.05
N TYR A 471 8.29 33.83 1.36
CA TYR A 471 9.20 33.72 0.22
C TYR A 471 8.81 34.64 -0.94
N ASN A 472 7.52 34.98 -1.05
CA ASN A 472 7.03 35.85 -2.12
C ASN A 472 7.18 37.34 -1.79
N ASN A 473 7.33 37.71 -0.52
CA ASN A 473 7.52 39.09 -0.05
C ASN A 473 8.52 39.14 1.11
N PRO A 474 9.83 38.94 0.85
CA PRO A 474 10.83 38.96 1.90
C PRO A 474 11.08 40.37 2.44
N ASP A 475 11.20 40.53 3.76
CA ASP A 475 11.56 41.81 4.41
C ASP A 475 12.95 42.33 4.00
N TRP A 476 13.79 41.46 3.45
CA TRP A 476 15.14 41.79 2.97
C TRP A 476 15.66 40.71 2.00
N TYR A 477 16.56 41.07 1.09
CA TYR A 477 17.25 40.13 0.19
C TYR A 477 18.73 40.53 0.03
N PHE A 478 19.54 39.68 -0.63
CA PHE A 478 20.90 40.07 -1.03
C PHE A 478 20.88 40.53 -2.49
N ASP A 479 21.44 41.70 -2.76
CA ASP A 479 21.57 42.18 -4.14
C ASP A 479 22.59 41.35 -4.95
N HIS A 480 22.67 41.61 -6.25
CA HIS A 480 23.59 40.95 -7.18
C HIS A 480 25.08 41.17 -6.83
N THR A 481 25.40 42.04 -5.87
CA THR A 481 26.76 42.26 -5.35
C THR A 481 27.01 41.57 -4.00
N GLY A 482 25.99 40.91 -3.44
CA GLY A 482 26.07 40.18 -2.17
C GLY A 482 25.85 41.03 -0.93
N HIS A 483 25.35 42.27 -1.07
CA HIS A 483 25.00 43.13 0.07
C HIS A 483 23.54 42.97 0.46
N ARG A 484 23.28 42.99 1.77
CA ARG A 484 21.92 42.86 2.31
C ARG A 484 21.14 44.16 2.09
N VAL A 485 19.99 44.06 1.42
CA VAL A 485 19.06 45.15 1.13
C VAL A 485 17.73 44.86 1.84
N GLU A 486 17.22 45.83 2.61
CA GLU A 486 15.92 45.76 3.27
C GLU A 486 14.81 46.23 2.32
N VAL A 487 13.70 45.49 2.24
CA VAL A 487 12.55 45.80 1.38
C VAL A 487 11.55 46.61 2.20
N LYS A 488 11.35 47.90 1.85
CA LYS A 488 10.43 48.81 2.57
C LYS A 488 9.19 49.18 1.75
N SER A 489 9.25 48.96 0.44
CA SER A 489 8.17 49.15 -0.52
C SER A 489 8.19 48.03 -1.58
N PRO A 490 7.05 47.67 -2.22
CA PRO A 490 7.01 46.68 -3.30
C PRO A 490 7.92 46.99 -4.50
N ASP A 491 8.29 48.25 -4.68
CA ASP A 491 9.24 48.70 -5.71
C ASP A 491 10.72 48.39 -5.38
N ASP A 492 11.01 48.01 -4.13
CA ASP A 492 12.36 47.64 -3.67
C ASP A 492 12.68 46.15 -3.93
N LEU A 493 11.73 45.37 -4.45
CA LEU A 493 11.96 43.97 -4.82
C LEU A 493 12.86 43.89 -6.07
N PRO A 494 13.72 42.86 -6.18
CA PRO A 494 14.59 42.71 -7.33
C PRO A 494 13.74 42.56 -8.60
N VAL A 495 13.78 43.57 -9.48
CA VAL A 495 13.22 43.49 -10.82
C VAL A 495 13.93 42.34 -11.54
N ASP A 496 13.17 41.37 -12.03
CA ASP A 496 13.67 40.18 -12.72
C ASP A 496 14.27 40.59 -14.08
N GLY A 497 15.48 41.15 -14.03
CA GLY A 497 16.19 41.77 -15.12
C GLY A 497 17.04 40.75 -15.87
N LEU A 498 16.43 40.06 -16.83
CA LEU A 498 17.16 39.42 -17.94
C LEU A 498 16.58 39.87 -19.28
N VAL A 499 16.88 41.11 -19.68
CA VAL A 499 17.09 41.56 -21.07
C VAL A 499 17.95 42.83 -20.99
N ASP A 500 19.05 43.05 -21.71
CA ASP A 500 19.31 42.83 -23.14
C ASP A 500 20.81 42.75 -23.43
N ASP A 501 21.19 41.84 -24.33
CA ASP A 501 22.08 42.13 -25.46
C ASP A 501 22.07 40.93 -26.42
N VAL A 502 21.23 40.97 -27.46
CA VAL A 502 21.47 40.55 -28.87
C VAL A 502 20.15 40.62 -29.66
N ILE A 503 19.97 41.77 -30.29
CA ILE A 503 19.31 42.08 -31.59
C ILE A 503 18.64 40.89 -32.32
N GLY A 504 17.30 40.97 -32.48
CA GLY A 504 16.64 40.56 -33.74
C GLY A 504 15.58 39.46 -33.74
N ILE A 505 14.52 39.53 -32.91
CA ILE A 505 13.24 38.82 -33.16
C ILE A 505 12.07 39.73 -32.69
N PRO A 506 11.01 39.98 -33.47
CA PRO A 506 9.85 40.75 -33.01
C PRO A 506 9.03 39.94 -31.99
N ASP A 507 8.70 40.57 -30.87
CA ASP A 507 7.84 40.07 -29.81
C ASP A 507 6.41 39.73 -30.33
N PRO A 508 5.92 38.47 -30.19
CA PRO A 508 4.70 38.01 -30.86
C PRO A 508 3.37 38.41 -30.20
N TYR A 509 3.37 39.21 -29.13
CA TYR A 509 2.13 39.61 -28.44
C TYR A 509 1.87 41.12 -28.32
N SER A 510 2.72 41.95 -28.91
CA SER A 510 2.53 43.41 -28.93
C SER A 510 1.80 43.88 -30.19
N SER A 511 0.50 43.58 -30.31
CA SER A 511 -0.44 44.33 -31.17
C SER A 511 -1.91 43.94 -30.94
N LEU A 512 -2.51 44.52 -29.91
CA LEU A 512 -3.96 44.77 -29.91
C LEU A 512 -4.18 46.19 -30.42
N PRO A 513 -4.92 46.42 -31.51
CA PRO A 513 -5.52 47.71 -31.79
C PRO A 513 -6.86 47.85 -31.03
N PRO A 514 -7.28 49.08 -30.67
CA PRO A 514 -8.55 49.31 -30.02
C PRO A 514 -9.73 49.16 -30.99
N GLU A 515 -10.87 48.72 -30.47
CA GLU A 515 -12.15 48.70 -31.16
C GLU A 515 -12.60 50.13 -31.50
N ASP A 516 -12.72 50.46 -32.79
CA ASP A 516 -13.90 51.09 -33.41
C ASP A 516 -13.60 51.48 -34.87
N GLU A 517 -14.44 51.00 -35.79
CA GLU A 517 -15.04 51.73 -36.92
C GLU A 517 -15.47 50.77 -38.06
N GLN A 518 -16.60 51.13 -38.65
CA GLN A 518 -17.45 50.31 -39.52
C GLN A 518 -16.99 50.30 -40.99
N GLN A 519 -17.42 49.24 -41.71
CA GLN A 519 -17.72 49.16 -43.16
C GLN A 519 -16.77 48.36 -44.10
N PRO A 520 -17.32 47.79 -45.20
CA PRO A 520 -17.02 46.43 -45.67
C PRO A 520 -16.08 46.40 -46.89
N ILE A 521 -15.59 45.21 -47.31
CA ILE A 521 -15.53 44.72 -48.71
C ILE A 521 -14.70 43.42 -48.82
N ASN A 522 -15.26 42.45 -49.56
CA ASN A 522 -14.71 41.27 -50.25
C ASN A 522 -13.24 40.85 -50.08
N GLY A 523 -13.04 39.56 -49.82
CA GLY A 523 -11.79 38.88 -50.19
C GLY A 523 -11.60 37.52 -49.50
N SER A 524 -11.95 36.46 -50.21
CA SER A 524 -11.64 35.04 -49.96
C SER A 524 -10.36 34.75 -49.15
N GLN A 525 -10.50 34.34 -47.89
CA GLN A 525 -9.60 33.45 -47.14
C GLN A 525 -10.46 32.65 -46.14
N GLY A 526 -10.27 31.33 -46.10
CA GLY A 526 -11.05 30.41 -45.26
C GLY A 526 -10.84 30.71 -43.77
N PRO A 527 -11.82 30.40 -42.90
CA PRO A 527 -11.76 30.79 -41.51
C PRO A 527 -10.56 30.13 -40.84
N GLU A 528 -9.62 30.96 -40.41
CA GLU A 528 -8.58 30.58 -39.48
C GLU A 528 -9.23 29.98 -38.22
N SER A 529 -8.57 28.94 -37.72
CA SER A 529 -8.97 28.09 -36.61
C SER A 529 -9.56 28.89 -35.44
N ALA A 530 -10.89 28.79 -35.28
CA ALA A 530 -11.53 29.04 -34.01
C ALA A 530 -10.75 28.27 -32.94
N SER A 531 -10.23 28.97 -31.93
CA SER A 531 -9.59 28.37 -30.77
C SER A 531 -10.48 27.24 -30.26
N SER A 532 -9.97 26.01 -30.31
CA SER A 532 -10.72 24.83 -29.86
C SER A 532 -11.13 25.06 -28.40
N SER A 533 -12.44 25.00 -28.12
CA SER A 533 -13.01 25.08 -26.77
C SER A 533 -12.16 24.25 -25.79
N PRO A 534 -11.86 24.74 -24.56
CA PRO A 534 -11.02 23.99 -23.61
C PRO A 534 -11.61 22.60 -23.32
N LEU A 535 -12.94 22.50 -23.27
CA LEU A 535 -13.66 21.23 -23.14
C LEU A 535 -13.39 20.27 -24.31
N MET A 536 -13.25 20.78 -25.53
CA MET A 536 -12.91 19.96 -26.70
C MET A 536 -11.51 19.39 -26.56
N GLN A 537 -10.53 20.18 -26.12
CA GLN A 537 -9.16 19.71 -25.90
C GLN A 537 -9.08 18.62 -24.83
N GLU A 538 -9.81 18.80 -23.73
CA GLU A 538 -9.91 17.77 -22.68
C GLU A 538 -10.55 16.47 -23.19
N LEU A 539 -11.63 16.58 -23.98
CA LEU A 539 -12.27 15.40 -24.59
C LEU A 539 -11.33 14.71 -25.58
N GLU A 540 -10.58 15.45 -26.39
CA GLU A 540 -9.57 14.88 -27.27
C GLU A 540 -8.50 14.10 -26.47
N ALA A 541 -8.00 14.68 -25.37
CA ALA A 541 -7.02 14.02 -24.49
C ALA A 541 -7.58 12.75 -23.83
N ILE A 542 -8.83 12.79 -23.34
CA ILE A 542 -9.50 11.62 -22.76
C ILE A 542 -9.66 10.51 -23.80
N LEU A 543 -10.14 10.85 -25.01
CA LEU A 543 -10.32 9.87 -26.08
C LEU A 543 -8.98 9.31 -26.58
N ALA A 544 -7.95 10.15 -26.67
CA ALA A 544 -6.60 9.70 -26.99
C ALA A 544 -6.10 8.69 -25.95
N SER A 545 -6.32 8.93 -24.65
CA SER A 545 -5.98 7.98 -23.59
C SER A 545 -6.75 6.66 -23.68
N LEU A 546 -8.02 6.69 -24.10
CA LEU A 546 -8.82 5.48 -24.34
C LEU A 546 -8.31 4.67 -25.53
N LEU A 547 -7.82 5.34 -26.57
CA LEU A 547 -7.22 4.72 -27.76
C LEU A 547 -5.87 4.07 -27.43
N THR A 548 -4.98 4.77 -26.71
CA THR A 548 -3.66 4.24 -26.35
C THR A 548 -3.74 3.03 -25.41
N GLN A 549 -4.79 2.97 -24.58
CA GLN A 549 -5.05 1.83 -23.68
C GLN A 549 -5.83 0.68 -24.35
N ASP A 550 -6.12 0.76 -25.66
CA ASP A 550 -6.93 -0.20 -26.42
C ASP A 550 -8.37 -0.39 -25.88
N LEU A 551 -8.82 0.50 -25.00
CA LEU A 551 -10.18 0.52 -24.45
C LEU A 551 -11.20 1.01 -25.48
N MET A 552 -10.72 1.78 -26.46
CA MET A 552 -11.36 2.10 -27.73
C MET A 552 -10.37 1.84 -28.87
N ARG A 553 -10.86 1.55 -30.08
CA ARG A 553 -10.02 1.36 -31.27
C ARG A 553 -10.48 2.25 -32.40
N GLY A 554 -9.54 2.92 -33.07
CA GLY A 554 -9.82 3.82 -34.17
C GLY A 554 -8.84 4.98 -34.22
N TYR A 555 -9.23 6.04 -34.91
CA TYR A 555 -8.39 7.23 -35.09
C TYR A 555 -9.15 8.48 -34.69
N LEU A 556 -8.44 9.41 -34.07
CA LEU A 556 -8.90 10.77 -33.78
C LEU A 556 -8.30 11.72 -34.81
N THR A 557 -9.08 12.69 -35.32
CA THR A 557 -8.54 13.72 -36.23
C THR A 557 -8.75 15.12 -35.68
N HIS A 558 -7.70 15.93 -35.55
CA HIS A 558 -7.75 17.25 -34.89
C HIS A 558 -8.35 18.37 -35.76
N LYS A 559 -8.02 18.43 -37.06
CA LYS A 559 -8.54 19.50 -37.96
C LYS A 559 -10.06 19.49 -38.14
N ASN A 560 -10.68 18.33 -37.98
CA ASN A 560 -12.13 18.14 -37.93
C ASN A 560 -12.41 17.11 -36.84
N PRO A 561 -12.64 17.54 -35.59
CA PRO A 561 -12.59 16.68 -34.40
C PRO A 561 -13.63 15.57 -34.52
N ARG A 562 -13.14 14.39 -34.92
CA ARG A 562 -13.95 13.19 -35.11
C ARG A 562 -13.18 11.95 -34.69
N TYR A 563 -13.90 11.01 -34.11
CA TYR A 563 -13.44 9.66 -33.81
C TYR A 563 -13.94 8.72 -34.90
N ALA A 564 -13.04 8.12 -35.68
CA ALA A 564 -13.35 7.22 -36.79
C ALA A 564 -12.96 5.77 -36.48
N ILE A 565 -13.81 4.83 -36.86
CA ILE A 565 -13.65 3.39 -36.61
C ILE A 565 -13.38 2.68 -37.96
N PRO A 566 -12.11 2.60 -38.40
CA PRO A 566 -11.74 1.83 -39.59
C PRO A 566 -12.00 0.33 -39.35
N GLY A 567 -12.16 -0.46 -40.42
CA GLY A 567 -12.30 -1.92 -40.29
C GLY A 567 -13.65 -2.40 -39.71
N ALA A 568 -14.59 -1.49 -39.44
CA ALA A 568 -15.96 -1.81 -39.02
C ALA A 568 -16.73 -2.71 -40.02
N ARG A 569 -16.26 -2.82 -41.26
CA ARG A 569 -16.87 -3.65 -42.32
C ARG A 569 -16.82 -5.16 -42.04
N LEU A 570 -15.84 -5.63 -41.27
CA LEU A 570 -15.64 -7.07 -41.02
C LEU A 570 -16.40 -7.60 -39.80
N LYS A 571 -16.47 -6.81 -38.72
CA LYS A 571 -17.06 -7.23 -37.44
C LYS A 571 -18.21 -6.35 -36.95
N GLY A 572 -18.49 -5.23 -37.63
CA GLY A 572 -19.43 -4.20 -37.19
C GLY A 572 -18.75 -3.06 -36.41
N ALA A 573 -19.36 -1.87 -36.41
CA ALA A 573 -18.75 -0.67 -35.83
C ALA A 573 -18.52 -0.76 -34.31
N LEU A 574 -19.49 -1.30 -33.57
CA LEU A 574 -19.42 -1.40 -32.11
C LEU A 574 -18.35 -2.38 -31.60
N PRO A 575 -18.29 -3.65 -32.04
CA PRO A 575 -17.25 -4.58 -31.57
C PRO A 575 -15.86 -4.22 -32.09
N THR A 576 -15.75 -3.55 -33.26
CA THR A 576 -14.47 -3.06 -33.76
C THR A 576 -13.98 -1.85 -32.97
N GLY A 577 -14.83 -0.84 -32.71
CA GLY A 577 -14.41 0.40 -32.05
C GLY A 577 -14.43 0.35 -30.51
N PHE A 578 -15.29 -0.47 -29.92
CA PHE A 578 -15.46 -0.58 -28.46
C PHE A 578 -15.28 -2.03 -27.99
N PRO A 579 -14.04 -2.56 -27.98
CA PRO A 579 -13.76 -3.93 -27.56
C PRO A 579 -14.16 -4.16 -26.10
N ASN A 580 -14.33 -5.43 -25.69
CA ASN A 580 -14.67 -5.75 -24.32
C ASN A 580 -13.52 -5.37 -23.36
N VAL A 581 -13.81 -4.54 -22.36
CA VAL A 581 -12.81 -3.97 -21.43
C VAL A 581 -11.98 -5.05 -20.75
N TRP A 582 -12.66 -6.06 -20.17
CA TRP A 582 -11.98 -7.16 -19.49
C TRP A 582 -11.07 -7.93 -20.43
N GLN A 583 -11.55 -8.28 -21.63
CA GLN A 583 -10.74 -9.04 -22.59
C GLN A 583 -9.51 -8.26 -23.06
N THR A 584 -9.65 -6.94 -23.27
CA THR A 584 -8.52 -6.06 -23.62
C THR A 584 -7.49 -6.04 -22.49
N ILE A 585 -7.91 -5.76 -21.27
CA ILE A 585 -6.99 -5.67 -20.12
C ILE A 585 -6.37 -7.04 -19.85
N TYR A 586 -7.16 -8.11 -19.84
CA TYR A 586 -6.68 -9.48 -19.66
C TYR A 586 -5.64 -9.88 -20.70
N ALA A 587 -5.85 -9.55 -21.98
CA ALA A 587 -4.91 -9.88 -23.04
C ALA A 587 -3.54 -9.22 -22.84
N ARG A 588 -3.52 -8.00 -22.29
CA ARG A 588 -2.30 -7.24 -21.97
C ARG A 588 -1.59 -7.75 -20.71
N GLU A 589 -2.36 -8.05 -19.66
CA GLU A 589 -1.80 -8.33 -18.33
C GLU A 589 -1.43 -9.82 -18.12
N ARG A 590 -1.95 -10.74 -18.95
CA ARG A 590 -1.72 -12.19 -18.78
C ARG A 590 -0.32 -12.69 -19.17
N GLU A 591 0.52 -11.84 -19.76
CA GLU A 591 1.83 -12.28 -20.25
C GLU A 591 2.80 -12.62 -19.11
N ASP A 592 2.53 -12.16 -17.89
CA ASP A 592 3.31 -12.44 -16.68
C ASP A 592 2.53 -13.33 -15.70
N ASP A 593 2.74 -14.65 -15.78
CA ASP A 593 2.10 -15.63 -14.90
C ASP A 593 2.70 -15.66 -13.48
N GLN A 594 3.87 -15.03 -13.28
CA GLN A 594 4.57 -15.05 -12.00
C GLN A 594 4.16 -13.86 -11.13
N ILE A 595 3.49 -14.14 -10.02
CA ILE A 595 3.08 -13.11 -9.07
C ILE A 595 4.12 -13.07 -7.94
N PRO A 596 4.91 -11.98 -7.81
CA PRO A 596 5.92 -11.85 -6.76
C PRO A 596 5.33 -12.09 -5.37
N GLY A 597 6.02 -12.90 -4.57
CA GLY A 597 5.57 -13.27 -3.22
C GLY A 597 4.58 -14.43 -3.16
N TRP A 598 4.05 -14.93 -4.29
CA TRP A 598 3.24 -16.15 -4.29
C TRP A 598 4.04 -17.35 -4.79
N VAL A 599 4.69 -18.05 -3.85
CA VAL A 599 5.48 -19.24 -4.16
C VAL A 599 4.57 -20.42 -4.48
N LYS A 600 4.59 -20.84 -5.75
CA LYS A 600 3.90 -22.03 -6.26
C LYS A 600 4.91 -23.17 -6.45
N PRO A 601 4.49 -24.45 -6.37
CA PRO A 601 5.36 -25.56 -6.76
C PRO A 601 5.78 -25.40 -8.22
N ALA A 602 7.02 -25.77 -8.54
CA ALA A 602 7.51 -25.74 -9.92
C ALA A 602 6.67 -26.71 -10.75
N THR A 603 5.82 -26.19 -11.62
CA THR A 603 5.17 -26.98 -12.66
C THR A 603 6.26 -27.39 -13.63
N GLY A 604 6.56 -28.69 -13.72
CA GLY A 604 7.57 -29.22 -14.63
C GLY A 604 7.21 -28.93 -16.08
N SER A 605 7.61 -27.77 -16.58
CA SER A 605 7.63 -27.45 -18.00
C SER A 605 8.53 -26.22 -18.23
N GLY A 606 9.72 -26.47 -18.78
CA GLY A 606 10.44 -25.50 -19.61
C GLY A 606 11.45 -24.58 -18.92
N GLY A 607 12.72 -24.98 -18.97
CA GLY A 607 13.86 -24.12 -19.36
C GLY A 607 14.17 -22.88 -18.51
N GLY A 608 15.34 -22.90 -17.87
CA GLY A 608 15.82 -21.83 -17.00
C GLY A 608 15.69 -20.42 -17.58
N ARG A 609 14.90 -19.59 -16.91
CA ARG A 609 15.03 -18.14 -16.93
C ARG A 609 15.30 -17.68 -15.50
N ARG A 610 16.55 -17.24 -15.28
CA ARG A 610 16.95 -16.51 -14.08
C ARG A 610 16.02 -15.31 -13.90
N ALA A 611 15.55 -15.12 -12.66
CA ALA A 611 14.85 -13.92 -12.25
C ALA A 611 15.64 -12.67 -12.64
N LEU A 612 15.05 -11.84 -13.50
CA LEU A 612 15.54 -10.51 -13.85
C LEU A 612 14.51 -9.52 -13.33
N GLY A 613 14.90 -8.72 -12.33
CA GLY A 613 14.03 -7.69 -11.76
C GLY A 613 14.40 -7.23 -10.35
N VAL A 614 15.69 -7.12 -10.03
CA VAL A 614 16.17 -6.24 -8.95
C VAL A 614 17.27 -5.40 -9.55
N ILE A 615 17.09 -4.07 -9.52
CA ILE A 615 18.12 -3.09 -9.85
C ILE A 615 19.24 -3.24 -8.81
N PRO A 616 20.48 -3.65 -9.15
CA PRO A 616 21.58 -3.58 -8.20
C PRO A 616 22.32 -2.27 -8.44
N GLY A 617 22.27 -1.39 -7.46
CA GLY A 617 23.32 -0.40 -7.27
C GLY A 617 24.66 -1.12 -7.07
N SER A 618 25.68 -0.63 -7.78
CA SER A 618 27.11 -0.70 -7.47
C SER A 618 27.61 -1.96 -6.74
N GLY A 619 28.16 -2.90 -7.49
CA GLY A 619 28.95 -4.02 -6.97
C GLY A 619 29.65 -4.77 -8.10
N GLY A 620 30.98 -4.77 -8.10
CA GLY A 620 31.86 -5.21 -9.19
C GLY A 620 31.51 -6.57 -9.81
N ARG A 621 31.47 -6.61 -11.14
CA ARG A 621 31.13 -7.76 -11.96
C ARG A 621 32.35 -8.68 -12.14
N VAL A 622 32.35 -9.83 -11.47
CA VAL A 622 33.30 -10.92 -11.74
C VAL A 622 32.79 -11.72 -12.95
N VAL A 623 33.56 -11.71 -14.04
CA VAL A 623 33.25 -12.44 -15.28
C VAL A 623 33.78 -13.87 -15.17
N ASN A 624 32.92 -14.86 -15.31
CA ASN A 624 33.29 -16.27 -15.38
C ASN A 624 33.73 -16.61 -16.82
N LEU A 625 35.01 -16.93 -17.02
CA LEU A 625 35.62 -17.25 -18.32
C LEU A 625 35.78 -18.78 -18.53
N SER A 626 34.76 -19.56 -18.20
CA SER A 626 34.73 -20.99 -18.56
C SER A 626 34.40 -21.13 -20.05
N GLY A 627 35.43 -21.03 -20.90
CA GLY A 627 35.31 -21.29 -22.35
C GLY A 627 36.18 -20.41 -23.26
N ALA A 628 36.93 -19.45 -22.72
CA ALA A 628 37.84 -18.64 -23.52
C ALA A 628 39.12 -19.43 -23.87
N ARG A 629 39.31 -19.79 -25.14
CA ARG A 629 40.59 -20.32 -25.66
C ARG A 629 41.54 -19.16 -25.97
N SER A 630 42.84 -19.34 -25.70
CA SER A 630 43.87 -18.33 -25.94
C SER A 630 44.17 -18.16 -27.44
N ILE A 631 44.40 -16.91 -27.86
CA ILE A 631 44.68 -16.51 -29.26
C ILE A 631 46.16 -16.82 -29.63
N SER A 632 46.68 -17.96 -29.19
CA SER A 632 48.05 -18.43 -29.47
C SER A 632 48.10 -19.73 -30.27
N GLU A 633 46.94 -20.32 -30.62
CA GLU A 633 46.84 -21.52 -31.48
C GLU A 633 46.36 -21.24 -32.92
N MET A 634 46.20 -19.96 -33.32
CA MET A 634 45.66 -19.61 -34.66
C MET A 634 46.68 -19.00 -35.65
N THR A 635 47.98 -18.97 -35.31
CA THR A 635 49.02 -18.56 -36.28
C THR A 635 50.23 -19.47 -36.19
N GLY A 636 50.39 -20.36 -37.17
CA GLY A 636 51.62 -21.12 -37.36
C GLY A 636 51.50 -22.35 -38.25
N SER A 637 51.36 -22.15 -39.57
CA SER A 637 52.10 -22.86 -40.64
C SER A 637 51.39 -22.68 -41.99
N GLY A 638 52.07 -21.99 -42.90
CA GLY A 638 51.62 -21.59 -44.24
C GLY A 638 52.52 -20.47 -44.73
#